data_AF-A0A0D0J1U3-F1
#
_entry.id   AF-A0A0D0J1U3-F1
#
_cell.length_a   1.000
_cell.length_b   1.000
_cell.length_c   1.000
_cell.angle_alpha   90.00
_cell.angle_beta   90.00
_cell.angle_gamma   90.00
#
_symmetry.space_group_name_H-M   'P 1'
#
loop_
_entity.id
_entity.type
_entity.pdbx_description
1 polymer ?
#
loop_
_entity_poly.entity_id
_entity_poly.type
_entity_poly.pdbx_seq_one_letter_code
_entity_poly.pdbx_strand_id
1 'polypeptide(L)'
;MDNAPVKANDTELDVAKGLTFTITANDNGNLRLGGSTGALWLGDASSLVVPNRKAGEMVKIEYCTSNKSSTRSLALVNLEGTFPASTGKEHQQGSGKIVADGDVVVGITGGMYIYSLAVGDEETIGGGGGTSPDNPDNPNDQTPGLDYMTGDAPIATAKLGSGPKIYVSPTGSDANDGLTPETALASIQLAIDKAVDPGTTICLAAGEYRPTARININDRNGTADNYNSLVCLDGRAVINCDHPYHSHSDNPYQGIRLTSSYWHFYHVDVTNASDNGLLIERNKPTGGSSTDIQNRTQDAHDNIIEDCKFYRNGDTGVQIKNLGAYNYILNCDAFENKDEGDGDADGFAPKISVGTGNYFYGCRAYNNSDDGYDVFFKKSGGFKDNVTIVFENCLAYENAIINGALTQGNGNGFKCGSDQGAMNVVLNRCIAVNNVNKGFDQNHNSGDIIMNNCTGYALKSVDGLTLKKSYSYRAYEDIAAGHELVATNCISINDNLKTDTHHEDPTKLGEKSTKYGRTQISVGTLVTTDLSVDPSNVVNEDNYAELIADRDANGDLQWDNITWAHPVEGNALLVDKGTVVDENTKYASQNVRIPAIRYAGAAPDLGAFELGLKSKSVAFGSATNGIGYIQNSESNGKKVRLVQAFNGQVIVSVDGAQAKDKFVISAYDADGMLLGKHDFNGTNTSIYLPKSNGMIILKVNGKNLKESLKVVVK
;
A
#
# COMPACT_ATOMS: atom_id res chain seq x y z
N MET A 1 21.97 26.67 -42.84
CA MET A 1 23.20 25.86 -42.71
C MET A 1 22.78 24.44 -43.00
N ASP A 2 23.08 23.94 -44.20
CA ASP A 2 22.67 22.58 -44.57
C ASP A 2 23.70 21.60 -44.02
N ASN A 3 23.23 20.67 -43.18
CA ASN A 3 23.97 19.56 -42.57
C ASN A 3 25.05 19.92 -41.52
N ALA A 4 24.91 21.05 -40.81
CA ALA A 4 25.75 21.32 -39.63
C ALA A 4 25.05 20.82 -38.35
N PRO A 5 25.74 20.09 -37.45
CA PRO A 5 25.16 19.64 -36.19
C PRO A 5 24.85 20.81 -35.26
N VAL A 6 23.84 20.65 -34.41
CA VAL A 6 23.45 21.67 -33.43
C VAL A 6 24.52 21.73 -32.33
N LYS A 7 25.10 22.91 -32.11
CA LYS A 7 26.17 23.15 -31.13
C LYS A 7 25.73 24.14 -30.04
N ALA A 8 26.20 23.92 -28.82
CA ALA A 8 26.19 24.92 -27.75
C ALA A 8 27.63 25.16 -27.29
N ASN A 9 28.06 26.43 -27.27
CA ASN A 9 29.45 26.82 -26.96
C ASN A 9 30.50 26.01 -27.76
N ASP A 10 30.30 25.91 -29.08
CA ASP A 10 31.12 25.16 -30.02
C ASP A 10 31.23 23.64 -29.76
N THR A 11 30.49 23.12 -28.79
CA THR A 11 30.38 21.70 -28.49
C THR A 11 29.12 21.16 -29.15
N GLU A 12 29.27 20.14 -29.98
CA GLU A 12 28.14 19.41 -30.57
C GLU A 12 27.33 18.75 -29.46
N LEU A 13 26.03 19.00 -29.47
CA LEU A 13 25.13 18.39 -28.50
C LEU A 13 24.94 16.93 -28.91
N ASP A 14 25.31 15.97 -28.06
CA ASP A 14 25.19 14.52 -28.35
C ASP A 14 23.75 14.09 -28.73
N VAL A 15 22.74 14.82 -28.22
CA VAL A 15 21.32 14.68 -28.56
C VAL A 15 21.01 14.89 -30.04
N ALA A 16 21.87 15.58 -30.79
CA ALA A 16 21.68 15.82 -32.23
C ALA A 16 22.30 14.75 -33.15
N LYS A 17 23.06 13.81 -32.59
CA LYS A 17 23.85 12.84 -33.36
C LYS A 17 22.95 11.71 -33.86
N GLY A 18 22.63 11.72 -35.15
CA GLY A 18 21.78 10.71 -35.81
C GLY A 18 20.29 11.05 -35.91
N LEU A 19 19.90 12.33 -35.75
CA LEU A 19 18.50 12.75 -35.75
C LEU A 19 17.77 12.52 -37.08
N THR A 20 16.51 12.08 -36.96
CA THR A 20 15.55 11.77 -38.02
C THR A 20 14.69 12.96 -38.48
N PHE A 21 15.09 14.20 -38.19
CA PHE A 21 14.47 15.43 -38.71
C PHE A 21 15.42 16.65 -38.63
N THR A 22 15.18 17.66 -39.46
CA THR A 22 15.87 18.96 -39.46
C THR A 22 14.91 20.09 -39.07
N ILE A 23 15.44 21.20 -38.57
CA ILE A 23 14.64 22.38 -38.22
C ILE A 23 15.21 23.59 -38.96
N THR A 24 14.36 24.33 -39.64
CA THR A 24 14.70 25.57 -40.32
C THR A 24 14.02 26.73 -39.60
N ALA A 25 14.81 27.56 -38.92
CA ALA A 25 14.37 28.86 -38.41
C ALA A 25 14.63 29.93 -39.47
N ASN A 26 13.70 30.88 -39.65
CA ASN A 26 13.95 32.07 -40.47
C ASN A 26 14.82 33.09 -39.72
N ASP A 27 15.24 34.16 -40.41
CA ASP A 27 16.14 35.20 -39.87
C ASP A 27 15.63 35.91 -38.60
N ASN A 28 14.33 35.81 -38.29
CA ASN A 28 13.68 36.35 -37.09
C ASN A 28 13.15 35.26 -36.13
N GLY A 29 13.33 33.99 -36.47
CA GLY A 29 12.82 32.83 -35.74
C GLY A 29 13.80 32.40 -34.65
N ASN A 30 13.28 32.14 -33.46
CA ASN A 30 14.08 31.67 -32.33
C ASN A 30 13.81 30.17 -32.10
N LEU A 31 14.85 29.40 -31.77
CA LEU A 31 14.77 27.99 -31.38
C LEU A 31 15.18 27.86 -29.91
N ARG A 32 14.39 27.16 -29.08
CA ARG A 32 14.76 26.92 -27.69
C ARG A 32 14.42 25.49 -27.27
N LEU A 33 15.38 24.82 -26.62
CA LEU A 33 15.14 23.58 -25.89
C LEU A 33 14.73 23.95 -24.47
N GLY A 34 13.46 23.74 -24.14
CA GLY A 34 12.89 24.13 -22.84
C GLY A 34 13.25 23.09 -21.78
N GLY A 35 14.28 23.37 -20.97
CA GLY A 35 14.73 22.45 -19.91
C GLY A 35 13.63 22.09 -18.88
N SER A 36 12.79 23.06 -18.49
CA SER A 36 11.69 22.85 -17.53
C SER A 36 10.36 22.47 -18.17
N THR A 37 10.25 22.50 -19.50
CA THR A 37 8.99 22.20 -20.23
C THR A 37 9.08 20.93 -21.06
N GLY A 38 10.25 20.29 -21.14
CA GLY A 38 10.46 19.06 -21.92
C GLY A 38 10.14 19.20 -23.41
N ALA A 39 10.12 20.42 -23.94
CA ALA A 39 9.56 20.72 -25.27
C ALA A 39 10.51 21.56 -26.11
N LEU A 40 10.43 21.37 -27.42
CA LEU A 40 11.07 22.22 -28.41
C LEU A 40 10.16 23.41 -28.69
N TRP A 41 10.62 24.61 -28.36
CA TRP A 41 9.91 25.82 -28.75
C TRP A 41 10.43 26.34 -30.10
N LEU A 42 9.50 26.50 -31.03
CA LEU A 42 9.72 27.01 -32.39
C LEU A 42 9.13 28.40 -32.52
N GLY A 43 9.94 29.38 -32.93
CA GLY A 43 9.50 30.74 -33.24
C GLY A 43 8.67 30.82 -34.52
N ASP A 44 8.04 31.97 -34.73
CA ASP A 44 7.19 32.22 -35.90
C ASP A 44 7.90 31.89 -37.22
N ALA A 45 7.17 31.29 -38.15
CA ALA A 45 7.62 30.86 -39.48
C ALA A 45 8.88 29.98 -39.46
N SER A 46 9.01 29.13 -38.43
CA SER A 46 9.93 28.00 -38.42
C SER A 46 9.27 26.74 -38.97
N SER A 47 10.05 25.78 -39.44
CA SER A 47 9.55 24.46 -39.86
C SER A 47 10.43 23.33 -39.35
N LEU A 48 9.78 22.21 -39.02
CA LEU A 48 10.44 20.92 -38.81
C LEU A 48 10.25 20.06 -40.06
N VAL A 49 11.32 19.44 -40.54
CA VAL A 49 11.34 18.62 -41.75
C VAL A 49 11.80 17.22 -41.40
N VAL A 50 10.94 16.22 -41.63
CA VAL A 50 11.30 14.80 -41.50
C VAL A 50 11.69 14.27 -42.88
N PRO A 51 12.97 13.98 -43.14
CA PRO A 51 13.40 13.68 -44.49
C PRO A 51 13.11 12.23 -44.91
N ASN A 52 12.90 12.04 -46.22
CA ASN A 52 12.85 10.72 -46.87
C ASN A 52 11.81 9.75 -46.26
N ARG A 53 10.56 10.18 -46.09
CA ARG A 53 9.46 9.32 -45.62
C ARG A 53 8.74 8.63 -46.77
N LYS A 54 7.98 7.58 -46.44
CA LYS A 54 7.21 6.77 -47.39
C LYS A 54 5.73 7.09 -47.35
N ALA A 55 5.09 7.11 -48.51
CA ALA A 55 3.65 7.26 -48.61
C ALA A 55 2.97 6.14 -47.80
N GLY A 56 2.00 6.52 -46.98
CA GLY A 56 1.25 5.61 -46.13
C GLY A 56 1.76 5.46 -44.70
N GLU A 57 2.96 5.93 -44.36
CA GLU A 57 3.39 6.06 -42.96
C GLU A 57 2.49 7.08 -42.22
N MET A 58 2.33 6.89 -40.92
CA MET A 58 1.62 7.78 -40.01
C MET A 58 2.59 8.73 -39.31
N VAL A 59 2.15 9.96 -39.10
CA VAL A 59 2.83 10.98 -38.28
C VAL A 59 1.91 11.38 -37.14
N LYS A 60 2.43 11.40 -35.91
CA LYS A 60 1.74 11.92 -34.72
C LYS A 60 2.54 13.06 -34.11
N ILE A 61 1.87 14.15 -33.76
CA ILE A 61 2.49 15.37 -33.23
C ILE A 61 1.71 15.85 -32.01
N GLU A 62 2.42 16.16 -30.93
CA GLU A 62 1.88 16.86 -29.77
C GLU A 62 2.42 18.28 -29.69
N TYR A 63 1.53 19.26 -29.55
CA TYR A 63 1.89 20.66 -29.64
C TYR A 63 0.91 21.59 -28.91
N CYS A 64 1.38 22.80 -28.58
CA CYS A 64 0.50 23.88 -28.14
C CYS A 64 1.01 25.26 -28.57
N THR A 65 0.10 26.24 -28.64
CA THR A 65 0.45 27.64 -28.86
C THR A 65 1.30 28.17 -27.69
N SER A 66 2.36 28.92 -27.98
CA SER A 66 3.16 29.52 -26.90
C SER A 66 2.52 30.78 -26.29
N ASN A 67 1.41 31.26 -26.86
CA ASN A 67 0.71 32.47 -26.44
C ASN A 67 -0.70 32.14 -25.91
N LYS A 68 -0.97 32.56 -24.66
CA LYS A 68 -2.25 32.34 -23.96
C LYS A 68 -3.48 32.97 -24.64
N SER A 69 -3.30 33.92 -25.57
CA SER A 69 -4.41 34.63 -26.21
C SER A 69 -4.52 34.40 -27.72
N SER A 70 -3.67 33.57 -28.33
CA SER A 70 -3.64 33.37 -29.78
C SER A 70 -3.90 31.91 -30.16
N THR A 71 -4.92 31.69 -30.98
CA THR A 71 -5.18 30.41 -31.65
C THR A 71 -4.19 30.20 -32.80
N ARG A 72 -3.53 29.04 -32.85
CA ARG A 72 -2.53 28.70 -33.88
C ARG A 72 -2.70 27.26 -34.37
N SER A 73 -2.37 27.04 -35.64
CA SER A 73 -2.42 25.74 -36.30
C SER A 73 -1.09 25.41 -36.96
N LEU A 74 -0.81 24.13 -37.11
CA LEU A 74 0.32 23.65 -37.90
C LEU A 74 0.04 23.84 -39.39
N ALA A 75 1.07 24.21 -40.14
CA ALA A 75 1.05 24.26 -41.60
C ALA A 75 1.77 23.02 -42.14
N LEU A 76 1.00 22.04 -42.62
CA LEU A 76 1.54 20.72 -42.98
C LEU A 76 1.77 20.59 -44.48
N VAL A 77 2.89 19.98 -44.86
CA VAL A 77 3.18 19.58 -46.24
C VAL A 77 3.48 18.08 -46.26
N ASN A 78 2.92 17.40 -47.27
CA ASN A 78 3.02 15.96 -47.45
C ASN A 78 2.43 15.12 -46.29
N LEU A 79 1.44 15.66 -45.59
CA LEU A 79 0.78 15.02 -44.46
C LEU A 79 -0.70 15.42 -44.41
N GLU A 80 -1.61 14.44 -44.43
CA GLU A 80 -3.05 14.66 -44.37
C GLU A 80 -3.65 13.96 -43.14
N GLY A 81 -4.43 14.68 -42.34
CA GLY A 81 -4.99 14.14 -41.11
C GLY A 81 -5.66 15.19 -40.24
N THR A 82 -5.93 14.85 -38.98
CA THR A 82 -6.59 15.74 -38.03
C THR A 82 -5.57 16.40 -37.13
N PHE A 83 -5.41 17.72 -37.26
CA PHE A 83 -4.49 18.54 -36.47
C PHE A 83 -5.23 19.78 -35.95
N PRO A 84 -5.85 19.71 -34.76
CA PRO A 84 -6.66 20.80 -34.23
C PRO A 84 -5.85 22.07 -33.95
N ALA A 85 -6.48 23.24 -34.07
CA ALA A 85 -5.86 24.48 -33.65
C ALA A 85 -5.70 24.52 -32.12
N SER A 86 -4.56 25.01 -31.63
CA SER A 86 -4.31 25.20 -30.20
C SER A 86 -4.61 26.65 -29.80
N THR A 87 -5.44 26.84 -28.77
CA THR A 87 -5.78 28.15 -28.17
C THR A 87 -5.42 28.11 -26.68
N GLY A 88 -5.04 29.24 -26.06
CA GLY A 88 -4.93 29.27 -24.59
C GLY A 88 -3.78 28.47 -23.96
N LYS A 89 -2.83 27.95 -24.76
CA LYS A 89 -1.87 26.89 -24.40
C LYS A 89 -2.49 25.51 -24.18
N GLU A 90 -3.69 25.26 -24.72
CA GLU A 90 -4.27 23.92 -24.73
C GLU A 90 -3.38 22.96 -25.52
N HIS A 91 -3.02 21.85 -24.89
CA HIS A 91 -2.29 20.76 -25.55
C HIS A 91 -3.18 20.11 -26.60
N GLN A 92 -2.65 20.00 -27.81
CA GLN A 92 -3.30 19.37 -28.93
C GLN A 92 -2.47 18.19 -29.41
N GLN A 93 -3.15 17.11 -29.75
CA GLN A 93 -2.56 16.00 -30.49
C GLN A 93 -3.16 15.99 -31.88
N GLY A 94 -2.31 15.81 -32.88
CA GLY A 94 -2.75 15.57 -34.24
C GLY A 94 -2.05 14.38 -34.84
N SER A 95 -2.76 13.68 -35.72
CA SER A 95 -2.24 12.54 -36.46
C SER A 95 -2.69 12.59 -37.91
N GLY A 96 -1.82 12.12 -38.80
CA GLY A 96 -2.10 12.07 -40.23
C GLY A 96 -1.23 11.08 -40.96
N LYS A 97 -1.63 10.78 -42.19
CA LYS A 97 -0.96 9.86 -43.09
C LYS A 97 -0.14 10.63 -44.12
N ILE A 98 1.06 10.17 -44.39
CA ILE A 98 1.96 10.74 -45.40
C ILE A 98 1.40 10.42 -46.79
N VAL A 99 1.21 11.45 -47.60
CA VAL A 99 0.46 11.33 -48.87
C VAL A 99 1.33 10.90 -50.06
N ALA A 100 2.64 11.16 -50.01
CA ALA A 100 3.60 10.77 -51.04
C ALA A 100 5.00 10.50 -50.46
N ASP A 101 5.80 9.68 -51.15
CA ASP A 101 7.22 9.50 -50.83
C ASP A 101 7.94 10.85 -50.90
N GLY A 102 8.69 11.19 -49.84
CA GLY A 102 9.40 12.47 -49.76
C GLY A 102 9.42 13.03 -48.34
N ASP A 103 9.80 14.29 -48.22
CA ASP A 103 9.91 14.95 -46.92
C ASP A 103 8.53 15.33 -46.37
N VAL A 104 8.37 15.25 -45.05
CA VAL A 104 7.21 15.82 -44.35
C VAL A 104 7.63 17.12 -43.70
N VAL A 105 6.84 18.18 -43.91
CA VAL A 105 7.11 19.50 -43.30
C VAL A 105 6.01 19.87 -42.33
N VAL A 106 6.41 20.20 -41.10
CA VAL A 106 5.57 20.75 -40.04
C VAL A 106 5.96 22.22 -39.85
N GLY A 107 5.24 23.09 -40.54
CA GLY A 107 5.40 24.54 -40.47
C GLY A 107 4.65 25.14 -39.28
N ILE A 108 5.21 26.20 -38.71
CA ILE A 108 4.70 26.88 -37.52
C ILE A 108 4.31 28.32 -37.87
N THR A 109 3.06 28.68 -37.61
CA THR A 109 2.52 30.04 -37.84
C THR A 109 2.34 30.75 -36.50
N GLY A 110 3.42 31.38 -36.04
CA GLY A 110 3.61 31.96 -34.72
C GLY A 110 4.16 30.96 -33.69
N GLY A 111 4.91 31.44 -32.70
CA GLY A 111 5.51 30.61 -31.63
C GLY A 111 4.67 29.42 -31.10
N MET A 112 5.22 28.22 -31.15
CA MET A 112 4.58 26.98 -30.67
C MET A 112 5.58 26.09 -29.93
N TYR A 113 5.07 25.30 -28.98
CA TYR A 113 5.80 24.21 -28.36
C TYR A 113 5.48 22.91 -29.10
N ILE A 114 6.50 22.14 -29.43
CA ILE A 114 6.40 20.76 -29.94
C ILE A 114 6.95 19.84 -28.85
N TYR A 115 6.08 18.97 -28.33
CA TYR A 115 6.40 18.07 -27.22
C TYR A 115 6.83 16.69 -27.74
N SER A 116 6.16 16.21 -28.79
CA SER A 116 6.52 14.95 -29.44
C SER A 116 6.24 14.99 -30.94
N LEU A 117 7.04 14.23 -31.69
CA LEU A 117 6.89 13.99 -33.11
C LEU A 117 7.30 12.55 -33.40
N ALA A 118 6.37 11.72 -33.85
CA ALA A 118 6.60 10.32 -34.18
C ALA A 118 6.22 10.03 -35.63
N VAL A 119 7.00 9.16 -36.29
CA VAL A 119 6.71 8.65 -37.65
C VAL A 119 6.91 7.14 -37.69
N GLY A 120 5.96 6.41 -38.27
CA GLY A 120 5.96 4.95 -38.32
C GLY A 120 4.80 4.40 -39.14
N ASP A 121 4.66 3.09 -39.27
CA ASP A 121 3.51 2.50 -39.97
C ASP A 121 2.22 2.53 -39.11
N GLU A 122 1.10 2.19 -39.75
CA GLU A 122 -0.23 2.25 -39.14
C GLU A 122 -0.36 1.27 -37.95
N GLU A 123 0.35 0.13 -37.93
CA GLU A 123 0.39 -0.81 -36.79
C GLU A 123 1.27 -0.28 -35.64
N THR A 124 2.37 0.41 -35.93
CA THR A 124 3.28 0.97 -34.91
C THR A 124 2.72 2.21 -34.22
N ILE A 125 1.84 2.97 -34.88
CA ILE A 125 1.27 4.23 -34.35
C ILE A 125 -0.25 4.18 -34.14
N GLY A 126 -0.95 3.17 -34.69
CA GLY A 126 -2.41 3.13 -34.76
C GLY A 126 -3.00 1.73 -34.84
N GLY A 127 -2.66 0.82 -33.92
CA GLY A 127 -3.36 -0.45 -33.81
C GLY A 127 -2.66 -1.49 -32.95
N GLY A 128 -2.86 -1.43 -31.64
CA GLY A 128 -2.43 -2.50 -30.73
C GLY A 128 -2.00 -1.99 -29.36
N GLY A 129 -2.56 -2.58 -28.31
CA GLY A 129 -2.06 -2.41 -26.95
C GLY A 129 -0.66 -3.01 -26.79
N GLY A 130 0.15 -2.38 -25.93
CA GLY A 130 1.53 -2.75 -25.61
C GLY A 130 2.49 -2.14 -26.64
N THR A 131 3.29 -1.13 -26.33
CA THR A 131 4.04 -0.83 -25.11
C THR A 131 3.85 0.63 -24.72
N SER A 132 3.84 0.91 -23.42
CA SER A 132 3.97 2.27 -22.88
C SER A 132 5.46 2.58 -22.72
N PRO A 133 6.05 3.43 -23.57
CA PRO A 133 7.16 4.28 -23.17
C PRO A 133 6.60 5.67 -22.90
N ASP A 134 6.72 6.08 -21.64
CA ASP A 134 6.53 7.44 -21.14
C ASP A 134 5.13 8.03 -21.37
N ASN A 135 4.26 7.85 -20.37
CA ASN A 135 3.22 8.83 -20.07
C ASN A 135 3.92 10.16 -19.70
N PRO A 136 3.91 11.21 -20.54
CA PRO A 136 4.42 12.53 -20.18
C PRO A 136 3.42 13.31 -19.32
N ASP A 137 2.20 12.78 -19.14
CA ASP A 137 1.17 13.22 -18.19
C ASP A 137 1.12 12.29 -16.98
N ASN A 138 2.27 11.96 -16.40
CA ASN A 138 2.30 11.46 -15.03
C ASN A 138 2.82 12.58 -14.12
N PRO A 139 2.00 13.10 -13.20
CA PRO A 139 2.30 14.27 -12.38
C PRO A 139 3.41 14.03 -11.34
N ASN A 140 4.55 13.42 -11.67
CA ASN A 140 5.67 13.24 -10.75
C ASN A 140 6.63 14.46 -10.65
N ASP A 141 6.09 15.67 -10.84
CA ASP A 141 6.51 16.83 -10.03
C ASP A 141 5.57 17.06 -8.83
N GLN A 142 4.63 16.14 -8.59
CA GLN A 142 4.02 15.93 -7.29
C GLN A 142 4.95 14.99 -6.53
N THR A 143 5.27 15.38 -5.31
CA THR A 143 5.93 14.56 -4.30
C THR A 143 5.38 13.13 -4.34
N PRO A 144 6.21 12.07 -4.42
CA PRO A 144 5.75 10.72 -4.19
C PRO A 144 5.05 10.67 -2.84
N GLY A 145 3.80 10.24 -2.82
CA GLY A 145 3.12 10.01 -1.55
C GLY A 145 1.60 10.18 -1.61
N LEU A 146 0.91 9.18 -1.12
CA LEU A 146 0.43 9.40 0.25
C LEU A 146 1.65 9.81 1.08
N ASP A 147 1.85 11.12 1.25
CA ASP A 147 2.53 11.59 2.46
C ASP A 147 1.94 10.69 3.57
N TYR A 148 2.75 10.08 4.42
CA TYR A 148 2.22 9.81 5.74
C TYR A 148 1.87 11.18 6.30
N MET A 149 0.63 11.59 6.06
CA MET A 149 0.24 12.97 6.08
C MET A 149 0.24 13.39 7.53
N THR A 150 1.04 14.42 7.83
CA THR A 150 0.78 15.29 8.97
C THR A 150 -0.70 15.56 8.99
N GLY A 151 -1.34 15.27 10.11
CA GLY A 151 -2.77 15.16 10.23
C GLY A 151 -3.67 16.26 9.61
N ASP A 152 -3.77 16.28 8.28
CA ASP A 152 -4.53 17.26 7.48
C ASP A 152 -5.06 16.66 6.16
N ALA A 153 -4.73 15.42 5.78
CA ALA A 153 -5.37 14.74 4.64
C ALA A 153 -5.63 13.25 4.92
N PRO A 154 -6.83 12.72 4.60
CA PRO A 154 -7.12 11.30 4.72
C PRO A 154 -6.20 10.42 3.88
N ILE A 155 -5.88 9.22 4.37
CA ILE A 155 -5.77 8.08 3.45
C ILE A 155 -7.14 8.02 2.77
N ALA A 156 -7.21 8.46 1.52
CA ALA A 156 -8.39 8.23 0.72
C ALA A 156 -8.54 6.70 0.64
N THR A 157 -9.58 6.13 1.24
CA THR A 157 -10.13 4.89 0.69
C THR A 157 -10.34 5.19 -0.79
N ALA A 158 -9.76 4.36 -1.66
CA ALA A 158 -9.92 4.55 -3.08
C ALA A 158 -11.42 4.65 -3.38
N LYS A 159 -11.85 5.77 -3.97
CA LYS A 159 -13.15 5.77 -4.64
C LYS A 159 -13.09 4.62 -5.63
N LEU A 160 -14.16 3.83 -5.77
CA LEU A 160 -14.31 3.07 -7.01
C LEU A 160 -14.09 4.05 -8.13
N GLY A 161 -13.08 3.78 -8.95
CA GLY A 161 -12.62 4.75 -9.91
C GLY A 161 -13.75 5.25 -10.80
N SER A 162 -13.59 6.46 -11.29
CA SER A 162 -14.55 7.12 -12.18
C SER A 162 -14.56 6.52 -13.60
N GLY A 163 -13.72 5.52 -13.85
CA GLY A 163 -13.57 4.83 -15.13
C GLY A 163 -14.65 3.76 -15.38
N PRO A 164 -14.46 2.96 -16.44
CA PRO A 164 -15.37 1.89 -16.82
C PRO A 164 -15.59 0.85 -15.72
N LYS A 165 -16.74 0.18 -15.77
CA LYS A 165 -17.02 -0.99 -14.94
C LYS A 165 -16.97 -2.25 -15.78
N ILE A 166 -16.30 -3.27 -15.27
CA ILE A 166 -16.21 -4.59 -15.89
C ILE A 166 -16.72 -5.62 -14.88
N TYR A 167 -17.71 -6.39 -15.27
CA TYR A 167 -18.30 -7.43 -14.43
C TYR A 167 -17.69 -8.79 -14.75
N VAL A 168 -17.34 -9.55 -13.71
CA VAL A 168 -16.80 -10.91 -13.83
C VAL A 168 -17.58 -11.82 -12.89
N SER A 169 -17.84 -13.05 -13.30
CA SER A 169 -18.58 -14.05 -12.52
C SER A 169 -18.04 -15.45 -12.78
N PRO A 170 -18.03 -16.35 -11.77
CA PRO A 170 -17.66 -17.75 -11.98
C PRO A 170 -18.54 -18.48 -13.01
N THR A 171 -19.76 -18.00 -13.22
CA THR A 171 -20.72 -18.52 -14.22
C THR A 171 -20.81 -17.64 -15.47
N GLY A 172 -19.90 -16.69 -15.63
CA GLY A 172 -19.83 -15.79 -16.79
C GLY A 172 -19.32 -16.48 -18.06
N SER A 173 -19.06 -15.68 -19.09
CA SER A 173 -18.46 -16.16 -20.34
C SER A 173 -17.57 -15.07 -20.93
N ASP A 174 -16.37 -15.44 -21.40
CA ASP A 174 -15.47 -14.49 -22.06
C ASP A 174 -15.93 -14.07 -23.47
N ALA A 175 -17.00 -14.70 -23.98
CA ALA A 175 -17.72 -14.21 -25.15
C ALA A 175 -18.62 -12.99 -24.84
N ASN A 176 -18.89 -12.72 -23.56
CA ASN A 176 -19.67 -11.56 -23.14
C ASN A 176 -18.84 -10.26 -23.19
N ASP A 177 -19.53 -9.12 -23.17
CA ASP A 177 -18.87 -7.81 -23.17
C ASP A 177 -18.28 -7.41 -21.81
N GLY A 178 -18.83 -7.92 -20.71
CA GLY A 178 -18.47 -7.56 -19.34
C GLY A 178 -19.14 -6.27 -18.85
N LEU A 179 -20.12 -5.72 -19.56
CA LEU A 179 -20.70 -4.40 -19.24
C LEU A 179 -21.80 -4.45 -18.17
N THR A 180 -22.37 -5.63 -17.91
CA THR A 180 -23.42 -5.85 -16.90
C THR A 180 -23.18 -7.14 -16.13
N PRO A 181 -23.76 -7.32 -14.91
CA PRO A 181 -23.72 -8.60 -14.22
C PRO A 181 -24.24 -9.78 -15.05
N GLU A 182 -25.27 -9.57 -15.87
CA GLU A 182 -25.88 -10.61 -16.72
C GLU A 182 -24.99 -10.98 -17.91
N THR A 183 -24.14 -10.05 -18.36
CA THR A 183 -23.14 -10.24 -19.42
C THR A 183 -21.71 -10.23 -18.85
N ALA A 184 -21.53 -10.78 -17.65
CA ALA A 184 -20.23 -10.83 -17.00
C ALA A 184 -19.23 -11.74 -17.75
N LEU A 185 -17.95 -11.36 -17.73
CA LEU A 185 -16.84 -12.19 -18.18
C LEU A 185 -16.65 -13.39 -17.23
N ALA A 186 -16.01 -14.45 -17.69
CA ALA A 186 -15.58 -15.55 -16.82
C ALA A 186 -14.20 -15.28 -16.23
N SER A 187 -13.29 -14.72 -17.03
CA SER A 187 -11.87 -14.57 -16.71
C SER A 187 -11.56 -13.23 -16.04
N ILE A 188 -10.97 -13.29 -14.84
CA ILE A 188 -10.42 -12.12 -14.15
C ILE A 188 -9.28 -11.49 -14.98
N GLN A 189 -8.41 -12.31 -15.57
CA GLN A 189 -7.31 -11.80 -16.42
C GLN A 189 -7.83 -10.98 -17.60
N LEU A 190 -8.87 -11.46 -18.29
CA LEU A 190 -9.46 -10.72 -19.42
C LEU A 190 -10.05 -9.37 -18.98
N ALA A 191 -10.63 -9.31 -17.78
CA ALA A 191 -11.12 -8.06 -17.22
C ALA A 191 -9.97 -7.08 -16.91
N ILE A 192 -8.86 -7.56 -16.37
CA ILE A 192 -7.63 -6.77 -16.14
C ILE A 192 -7.05 -6.28 -17.48
N ASP A 193 -7.00 -7.13 -18.49
CA ASP A 193 -6.47 -6.78 -19.81
C ASP A 193 -7.28 -5.62 -20.43
N LYS A 194 -8.60 -5.61 -20.20
CA LYS A 194 -9.54 -4.56 -20.62
C LYS A 194 -9.50 -3.28 -19.76
N ALA A 195 -8.87 -3.30 -18.58
CA ALA A 195 -8.79 -2.17 -17.67
C ALA A 195 -7.73 -1.13 -18.08
N VAL A 196 -7.80 -0.65 -19.33
CA VAL A 196 -6.81 0.26 -19.93
C VAL A 196 -6.93 1.70 -19.44
N ASP A 197 -8.11 2.10 -18.94
CA ASP A 197 -8.38 3.44 -18.43
C ASP A 197 -8.18 3.46 -16.90
N PRO A 198 -7.39 4.40 -16.35
CA PRO A 198 -7.33 4.63 -14.91
C PRO A 198 -8.72 4.84 -14.31
N GLY A 199 -8.93 4.29 -13.12
CA GLY A 199 -10.22 4.30 -12.47
C GLY A 199 -11.15 3.15 -12.88
N THR A 200 -10.67 2.17 -13.63
CA THR A 200 -11.49 1.02 -14.00
C THR A 200 -11.85 0.21 -12.76
N THR A 201 -13.13 -0.11 -12.60
CA THR A 201 -13.61 -1.01 -11.55
C THR A 201 -13.97 -2.38 -12.12
N ILE A 202 -13.25 -3.41 -11.70
CA ILE A 202 -13.57 -4.81 -11.95
C ILE A 202 -14.45 -5.32 -10.79
N CYS A 203 -15.74 -5.46 -11.06
CA CYS A 203 -16.75 -5.97 -10.14
C CYS A 203 -16.83 -7.49 -10.24
N LEU A 204 -16.30 -8.20 -9.25
CA LEU A 204 -16.42 -9.64 -9.11
C LEU A 204 -17.77 -9.99 -8.46
N ALA A 205 -18.50 -10.95 -9.02
CA ALA A 205 -19.56 -11.65 -8.29
C ALA A 205 -18.93 -12.55 -7.21
N ALA A 206 -19.61 -12.76 -6.10
CA ALA A 206 -19.14 -13.74 -5.11
C ALA A 206 -19.14 -15.15 -5.67
N GLY A 207 -18.23 -15.95 -5.14
CA GLY A 207 -18.03 -17.33 -5.54
C GLY A 207 -16.57 -17.63 -5.83
N GLU A 208 -16.32 -18.86 -6.28
CA GLU A 208 -14.98 -19.36 -6.51
C GLU A 208 -14.57 -19.19 -7.98
N TYR A 209 -13.42 -18.57 -8.20
CA TYR A 209 -12.77 -18.42 -9.49
C TYR A 209 -11.56 -19.34 -9.54
N ARG A 210 -11.42 -20.10 -10.63
CA ARG A 210 -10.36 -21.11 -10.81
C ARG A 210 -9.49 -20.75 -12.02
N PRO A 211 -8.61 -19.73 -11.90
CA PRO A 211 -7.69 -19.42 -12.98
C PRO A 211 -6.72 -20.59 -13.17
N THR A 212 -6.39 -20.91 -14.42
CA THR A 212 -5.42 -21.97 -14.74
C THR A 212 -3.98 -21.44 -14.85
N ALA A 213 -3.78 -20.15 -14.60
CA ALA A 213 -2.51 -19.45 -14.69
C ALA A 213 -2.50 -18.27 -13.72
N ARG A 214 -1.30 -17.79 -13.38
CA ARG A 214 -1.11 -16.56 -12.59
C ARG A 214 -1.87 -15.38 -13.20
N ILE A 215 -2.58 -14.65 -12.36
CA ILE A 215 -3.19 -13.37 -12.72
C ILE A 215 -2.10 -12.29 -12.69
N ASN A 216 -1.89 -11.59 -13.80
CA ASN A 216 -0.91 -10.51 -13.92
C ASN A 216 -1.61 -9.16 -14.04
N ILE A 217 -1.20 -8.22 -13.21
CA ILE A 217 -1.62 -6.82 -13.26
C ILE A 217 -0.38 -5.97 -13.52
N ASN A 218 -0.03 -5.88 -14.81
CA ASN A 218 1.15 -5.18 -15.30
C ASN A 218 0.74 -4.08 -16.28
N ASP A 219 1.41 -2.92 -16.19
CA ASP A 219 1.15 -1.76 -17.06
C ASP A 219 -0.35 -1.38 -17.07
N ARG A 220 -0.98 -1.41 -15.88
CA ARG A 220 -2.39 -1.05 -15.66
C ARG A 220 -2.52 -0.13 -14.45
N ASN A 221 -1.73 0.94 -14.41
CA ASN A 221 -1.75 1.86 -13.27
C ASN A 221 -3.07 2.63 -13.18
N GLY A 222 -3.59 2.79 -11.96
CA GLY A 222 -4.52 3.87 -11.67
C GLY A 222 -3.78 5.21 -11.50
N THR A 223 -4.42 6.17 -10.85
CA THR A 223 -3.78 7.41 -10.38
C THR A 223 -4.13 7.65 -8.91
N ALA A 224 -3.39 8.54 -8.25
CA ALA A 224 -3.60 8.90 -6.85
C ALA A 224 -5.04 9.36 -6.52
N ASP A 225 -5.76 9.90 -7.50
CA ASP A 225 -7.15 10.34 -7.41
C ASP A 225 -8.16 9.39 -8.08
N ASN A 226 -7.71 8.35 -8.76
CA ASN A 226 -8.54 7.47 -9.58
C ASN A 226 -7.95 6.05 -9.68
N TYR A 227 -8.09 5.30 -8.58
CA TYR A 227 -7.57 3.94 -8.46
C TYR A 227 -8.31 2.96 -9.38
N ASN A 228 -7.56 2.02 -9.97
CA ASN A 228 -8.17 0.82 -10.49
C ASN A 228 -8.64 -0.06 -9.32
N SER A 229 -9.73 -0.81 -9.49
CA SER A 229 -10.30 -1.59 -8.39
C SER A 229 -10.61 -3.01 -8.82
N LEU A 230 -10.28 -4.00 -7.98
CA LEU A 230 -10.70 -5.39 -8.09
C LEU A 230 -11.50 -5.73 -6.83
N VAL A 231 -12.84 -5.77 -6.95
CA VAL A 231 -13.71 -5.75 -5.76
C VAL A 231 -14.84 -6.75 -5.86
N CYS A 232 -15.19 -7.37 -4.74
CA CYS A 232 -16.41 -8.16 -4.58
C CYS A 232 -17.36 -7.46 -3.59
N LEU A 233 -18.42 -6.84 -4.13
CA LEU A 233 -19.35 -6.03 -3.33
C LEU A 233 -20.59 -6.80 -2.82
N ASP A 234 -20.67 -8.11 -3.03
CA ASP A 234 -21.80 -8.92 -2.56
C ASP A 234 -21.32 -10.31 -2.14
N GLY A 235 -20.65 -10.37 -0.99
CA GLY A 235 -19.94 -11.56 -0.51
C GLY A 235 -18.44 -11.45 -0.73
N ARG A 236 -17.77 -12.57 -1.04
CA ARG A 236 -16.32 -12.63 -1.31
C ARG A 236 -16.06 -13.36 -2.62
N ALA A 237 -15.07 -12.89 -3.37
CA ALA A 237 -14.54 -13.59 -4.53
C ALA A 237 -13.34 -14.42 -4.08
N VAL A 238 -13.41 -15.74 -4.21
CA VAL A 238 -12.33 -16.66 -3.82
C VAL A 238 -11.59 -17.09 -5.07
N ILE A 239 -10.39 -16.56 -5.28
CA ILE A 239 -9.48 -17.00 -6.33
C ILE A 239 -8.77 -18.25 -5.82
N ASN A 240 -9.34 -19.40 -6.15
CA ASN A 240 -8.79 -20.71 -5.85
C ASN A 240 -7.91 -21.15 -7.02
N CYS A 241 -6.61 -20.86 -6.93
CA CYS A 241 -5.66 -21.10 -8.01
C CYS A 241 -5.51 -22.59 -8.34
N ASP A 242 -5.55 -23.46 -7.31
CA ASP A 242 -5.39 -24.92 -7.45
C ASP A 242 -4.20 -25.27 -8.37
N HIS A 243 -3.13 -24.46 -8.28
CA HIS A 243 -2.01 -24.55 -9.20
C HIS A 243 -1.20 -25.82 -8.89
N PRO A 244 -0.65 -26.48 -9.93
CA PRO A 244 0.19 -27.65 -9.71
C PRO A 244 1.41 -27.27 -8.87
N TYR A 245 1.83 -28.17 -7.99
CA TYR A 245 3.07 -27.99 -7.24
C TYR A 245 4.26 -27.71 -8.17
N HIS A 246 5.10 -26.77 -7.76
CA HIS A 246 6.32 -26.39 -8.46
C HIS A 246 7.40 -26.03 -7.43
N SER A 247 8.65 -26.41 -7.71
CA SER A 247 9.78 -26.07 -6.83
C SER A 247 10.01 -24.55 -6.80
N HIS A 248 10.45 -24.04 -5.65
CA HIS A 248 10.43 -22.61 -5.34
C HIS A 248 11.25 -21.72 -6.30
N SER A 249 12.40 -22.18 -6.82
CA SER A 249 13.37 -21.29 -7.49
C SER A 249 12.98 -20.71 -8.86
N ASP A 250 11.88 -21.14 -9.47
CA ASP A 250 11.41 -20.65 -10.79
C ASP A 250 9.89 -20.79 -10.95
N ASN A 251 9.15 -20.69 -9.86
CA ASN A 251 7.73 -21.00 -9.84
C ASN A 251 6.87 -19.88 -10.47
N PRO A 252 6.17 -20.15 -11.61
CA PRO A 252 5.43 -19.12 -12.34
C PRO A 252 4.02 -18.89 -11.77
N TYR A 253 3.63 -19.59 -10.71
CA TYR A 253 2.26 -19.79 -10.28
C TYR A 253 1.92 -19.07 -8.97
N GLN A 254 2.42 -17.85 -8.79
CA GLN A 254 1.81 -16.91 -7.83
C GLN A 254 0.31 -16.77 -8.16
N GLY A 255 -0.53 -16.50 -7.17
CA GLY A 255 -1.96 -16.29 -7.41
C GLY A 255 -2.18 -15.01 -8.22
N ILE A 256 -1.71 -13.89 -7.67
CA ILE A 256 -1.72 -12.58 -8.33
C ILE A 256 -0.30 -11.98 -8.28
N ARG A 257 0.17 -11.47 -9.42
CA ARG A 257 1.35 -10.61 -9.50
C ARG A 257 0.94 -9.20 -9.87
N LEU A 258 1.09 -8.28 -8.93
CA LEU A 258 0.78 -6.87 -9.06
C LEU A 258 2.07 -6.06 -9.23
N THR A 259 2.32 -5.62 -10.46
CA THR A 259 3.41 -4.66 -10.74
C THR A 259 2.90 -3.25 -11.00
N SER A 260 1.58 -3.08 -11.09
CA SER A 260 0.96 -1.78 -11.26
C SER A 260 0.76 -1.05 -9.93
N SER A 261 0.52 0.25 -10.01
CA SER A 261 0.28 1.16 -8.89
C SER A 261 -1.16 1.65 -8.85
N TYR A 262 -1.59 2.18 -7.70
CA TYR A 262 -2.94 2.72 -7.48
C TYR A 262 -4.06 1.69 -7.76
N TRP A 263 -3.89 0.48 -7.25
CA TRP A 263 -4.93 -0.56 -7.22
C TRP A 263 -5.58 -0.68 -5.86
N HIS A 264 -6.90 -0.91 -5.84
CA HIS A 264 -7.68 -1.22 -4.64
C HIS A 264 -8.29 -2.61 -4.74
N PHE A 265 -7.94 -3.49 -3.81
CA PHE A 265 -8.53 -4.83 -3.70
C PHE A 265 -9.44 -4.85 -2.48
N TYR A 266 -10.66 -5.38 -2.66
CA TYR A 266 -11.63 -5.50 -1.57
C TYR A 266 -12.43 -6.79 -1.66
N HIS A 267 -12.43 -7.59 -0.59
CA HIS A 267 -13.10 -8.91 -0.53
C HIS A 267 -12.64 -9.89 -1.64
N VAL A 268 -11.34 -9.86 -1.95
CA VAL A 268 -10.71 -10.76 -2.92
C VAL A 268 -9.78 -11.68 -2.17
N ASP A 269 -10.19 -12.94 -2.02
CA ASP A 269 -9.41 -13.97 -1.35
C ASP A 269 -8.57 -14.73 -2.37
N VAL A 270 -7.35 -15.12 -1.99
CA VAL A 270 -6.45 -15.93 -2.82
C VAL A 270 -6.00 -17.15 -2.03
N THR A 271 -6.16 -18.33 -2.63
CA THR A 271 -5.81 -19.60 -2.01
C THR A 271 -5.28 -20.62 -3.01
N ASN A 272 -4.49 -21.57 -2.50
CA ASN A 272 -3.92 -22.68 -3.27
C ASN A 272 -3.11 -22.21 -4.50
N ALA A 273 -2.51 -21.01 -4.45
CA ALA A 273 -1.40 -20.70 -5.34
C ALA A 273 -0.23 -21.62 -4.97
N SER A 274 0.56 -22.10 -5.92
CA SER A 274 1.72 -22.93 -5.60
C SER A 274 2.95 -22.10 -5.22
N ASP A 275 2.85 -20.77 -5.26
CA ASP A 275 3.82 -19.79 -4.81
C ASP A 275 3.06 -18.72 -3.98
N ASN A 276 3.46 -17.44 -4.00
CA ASN A 276 2.81 -16.38 -3.23
C ASN A 276 1.31 -16.26 -3.57
N GLY A 277 0.48 -15.96 -2.58
CA GLY A 277 -0.91 -15.58 -2.84
C GLY A 277 -0.97 -14.28 -3.66
N LEU A 278 -0.33 -13.22 -3.14
CA LEU A 278 -0.15 -11.94 -3.81
C LEU A 278 1.33 -11.52 -3.77
N LEU A 279 1.90 -11.28 -4.94
CA LEU A 279 3.24 -10.70 -5.11
C LEU A 279 3.11 -9.26 -5.62
N ILE A 280 3.53 -8.29 -4.80
CA ILE A 280 3.64 -6.87 -5.16
C ILE A 280 5.11 -6.56 -5.41
N GLU A 281 5.47 -6.18 -6.63
CA GLU A 281 6.86 -5.88 -6.95
C GLU A 281 7.00 -4.95 -8.15
N ARG A 282 8.05 -4.13 -8.19
CA ARG A 282 8.39 -3.48 -9.45
C ARG A 282 8.80 -4.53 -10.45
N ASN A 283 8.36 -4.37 -11.70
CA ASN A 283 8.61 -5.39 -12.70
C ASN A 283 10.11 -5.51 -12.98
N LYS A 284 10.66 -6.71 -12.74
CA LYS A 284 12.00 -7.08 -13.20
C LYS A 284 11.86 -7.83 -14.53
N PRO A 285 12.35 -7.27 -15.66
CA PRO A 285 12.37 -7.99 -16.93
C PRO A 285 13.16 -9.30 -16.81
N THR A 286 12.83 -10.30 -17.61
CA THR A 286 13.61 -11.54 -17.70
C THR A 286 15.07 -11.21 -18.08
N GLY A 287 16.03 -11.70 -17.29
CA GLY A 287 17.45 -11.36 -17.45
C GLY A 287 17.83 -9.95 -16.98
N GLY A 288 16.89 -9.20 -16.41
CA GLY A 288 17.09 -7.85 -15.89
C GLY A 288 17.98 -7.78 -14.64
N SER A 289 18.50 -6.59 -14.39
CA SER A 289 19.38 -6.21 -13.29
C SER A 289 18.62 -5.44 -12.20
N SER A 290 19.32 -5.11 -11.10
CA SER A 290 18.77 -4.20 -10.07
C SER A 290 18.52 -2.79 -10.61
N THR A 291 19.29 -2.33 -11.59
CA THR A 291 19.09 -1.04 -12.27
C THR A 291 17.74 -1.00 -12.99
N ASP A 292 17.33 -2.09 -13.62
CA ASP A 292 16.04 -2.16 -14.31
C ASP A 292 14.88 -1.97 -13.34
N ILE A 293 14.97 -2.58 -12.16
CA ILE A 293 14.00 -2.41 -11.05
C ILE A 293 14.01 -0.97 -10.52
N GLN A 294 15.18 -0.37 -10.34
CA GLN A 294 15.32 1.01 -9.87
C GLN A 294 14.65 2.01 -10.82
N ASN A 295 14.73 1.76 -12.13
CA ASN A 295 14.14 2.61 -13.17
C ASN A 295 12.61 2.49 -13.26
N ARG A 296 11.99 1.44 -12.70
CA ARG A 296 10.54 1.20 -12.72
C ARG A 296 9.81 1.99 -11.63
N THR A 297 10.01 3.30 -11.57
CA THR A 297 9.49 4.14 -10.47
C THR A 297 7.96 4.23 -10.41
N GLN A 298 7.27 3.88 -11.50
CA GLN A 298 5.81 3.89 -11.62
C GLN A 298 5.14 2.57 -11.27
N ASP A 299 5.93 1.57 -10.86
CA ASP A 299 5.44 0.23 -10.57
C ASP A 299 5.26 0.04 -9.05
N ALA A 300 4.26 -0.75 -8.68
CA ALA A 300 4.09 -1.36 -7.37
C ALA A 300 4.13 -0.38 -6.16
N HIS A 301 3.48 0.77 -6.31
CA HIS A 301 3.32 1.72 -5.22
C HIS A 301 1.87 2.20 -5.04
N ASP A 302 1.59 2.72 -3.84
CA ASP A 302 0.28 3.30 -3.50
C ASP A 302 -0.89 2.35 -3.81
N ASN A 303 -0.72 1.05 -3.58
CA ASN A 303 -1.82 0.08 -3.69
C ASN A 303 -2.48 -0.12 -2.33
N ILE A 304 -3.79 -0.38 -2.33
CA ILE A 304 -4.60 -0.69 -1.15
C ILE A 304 -5.14 -2.10 -1.28
N ILE A 305 -4.78 -2.97 -0.34
CA ILE A 305 -5.28 -4.33 -0.22
C ILE A 305 -6.08 -4.41 1.08
N GLU A 306 -7.39 -4.53 0.97
CA GLU A 306 -8.30 -4.31 2.10
C GLU A 306 -9.26 -5.49 2.30
N ASP A 307 -9.34 -6.01 3.52
CA ASP A 307 -10.22 -7.13 3.89
C ASP A 307 -10.14 -8.28 2.88
N CYS A 308 -8.91 -8.73 2.61
CA CYS A 308 -8.58 -9.86 1.76
C CYS A 308 -7.97 -11.00 2.59
N LYS A 309 -8.15 -12.25 2.15
CA LYS A 309 -7.54 -13.43 2.78
C LYS A 309 -6.55 -14.10 1.84
N PHE A 310 -5.35 -14.41 2.33
CA PHE A 310 -4.29 -15.07 1.58
C PHE A 310 -3.86 -16.34 2.31
N TYR A 311 -4.39 -17.49 1.90
CA TYR A 311 -4.25 -18.71 2.70
C TYR A 311 -3.98 -19.98 1.92
N ARG A 312 -3.25 -20.91 2.55
CA ARG A 312 -2.85 -22.19 1.94
C ARG A 312 -2.13 -22.03 0.60
N ASN A 313 -1.33 -20.97 0.49
CA ASN A 313 -0.47 -20.78 -0.66
C ASN A 313 0.86 -21.52 -0.44
N GLY A 314 1.51 -21.93 -1.53
CA GLY A 314 2.77 -22.67 -1.57
C GLY A 314 4.00 -21.82 -1.25
N ASP A 315 3.79 -20.54 -0.93
CA ASP A 315 4.76 -19.59 -0.40
C ASP A 315 3.96 -18.47 0.33
N THR A 316 4.61 -17.37 0.69
CA THR A 316 4.09 -16.24 1.46
C THR A 316 2.72 -15.77 0.99
N GLY A 317 1.80 -15.51 1.92
CA GLY A 317 0.47 -14.99 1.62
C GLY A 317 0.51 -13.70 0.81
N VAL A 318 1.16 -12.66 1.34
CA VAL A 318 1.44 -11.40 0.62
C VAL A 318 2.92 -11.04 0.72
N GLN A 319 3.60 -10.97 -0.42
CA GLN A 319 5.01 -10.56 -0.50
C GLN A 319 5.13 -9.21 -1.22
N ILE A 320 5.90 -8.28 -0.63
CA ILE A 320 6.27 -7.00 -1.26
C ILE A 320 7.79 -6.96 -1.41
N LYS A 321 8.29 -6.84 -2.63
CA LYS A 321 9.74 -6.86 -2.93
C LYS A 321 10.12 -5.95 -4.08
N ASN A 322 11.41 -5.94 -4.43
CA ASN A 322 11.95 -5.19 -5.59
C ASN A 322 11.47 -3.72 -5.61
N LEU A 323 11.65 -3.01 -4.50
CA LEU A 323 11.30 -1.61 -4.30
C LEU A 323 9.80 -1.27 -4.40
N GLY A 324 8.90 -2.25 -4.24
CA GLY A 324 7.49 -1.97 -3.96
C GLY A 324 7.36 -1.13 -2.69
N ALA A 325 6.66 0.00 -2.77
CA ALA A 325 6.71 1.07 -1.75
C ALA A 325 5.32 1.64 -1.49
N TYR A 326 5.05 2.16 -0.29
CA TYR A 326 3.77 2.81 0.04
C TYR A 326 2.54 1.95 -0.28
N ASN A 327 2.61 0.63 -0.11
CA ASN A 327 1.43 -0.22 -0.22
C ASN A 327 0.76 -0.36 1.16
N TYR A 328 -0.56 -0.33 1.16
CA TYR A 328 -1.42 -0.35 2.34
C TYR A 328 -2.13 -1.70 2.40
N ILE A 329 -1.77 -2.51 3.39
CA ILE A 329 -2.39 -3.81 3.62
C ILE A 329 -3.25 -3.67 4.88
N LEU A 330 -4.57 -3.65 4.70
CA LEU A 330 -5.53 -3.24 5.70
C LEU A 330 -6.47 -4.40 6.02
N ASN A 331 -6.62 -4.75 7.29
CA ASN A 331 -7.57 -5.74 7.76
C ASN A 331 -7.49 -7.09 7.02
N CYS A 332 -6.30 -7.46 6.52
CA CYS A 332 -6.10 -8.70 5.78
C CYS A 332 -5.71 -9.85 6.70
N ASP A 333 -6.04 -11.08 6.29
CA ASP A 333 -5.61 -12.30 6.98
C ASP A 333 -4.68 -13.12 6.08
N ALA A 334 -3.57 -13.60 6.61
CA ALA A 334 -2.66 -14.49 5.91
C ALA A 334 -2.33 -15.71 6.78
N PHE A 335 -2.74 -16.90 6.34
CA PHE A 335 -2.68 -18.08 7.21
C PHE A 335 -2.52 -19.41 6.48
N GLU A 336 -1.99 -20.41 7.17
CA GLU A 336 -1.76 -21.76 6.62
C GLU A 336 -0.92 -21.76 5.33
N ASN A 337 -0.18 -20.68 5.04
CA ASN A 337 0.75 -20.65 3.92
C ASN A 337 1.94 -21.53 4.24
N LYS A 338 2.35 -22.36 3.27
CA LYS A 338 3.32 -23.44 3.49
C LYS A 338 4.09 -23.74 2.22
N ASP A 339 5.39 -23.45 2.24
CA ASP A 339 6.32 -23.86 1.20
C ASP A 339 6.88 -25.26 1.45
N GLU A 340 7.59 -25.79 0.45
CA GLU A 340 8.17 -27.14 0.47
C GLU A 340 9.24 -27.34 1.56
N GLY A 341 9.96 -26.28 1.91
CA GLY A 341 11.00 -26.27 2.93
C GLY A 341 10.52 -25.82 4.31
N ASP A 342 9.25 -25.41 4.41
CA ASP A 342 8.66 -24.71 5.54
C ASP A 342 9.35 -23.38 5.93
N GLY A 343 10.34 -22.92 5.16
CA GLY A 343 11.29 -21.89 5.59
C GLY A 343 11.14 -20.54 4.90
N ASP A 344 10.16 -20.40 4.01
CA ASP A 344 10.00 -19.20 3.18
C ASP A 344 8.55 -18.65 3.17
N ALA A 345 7.55 -19.49 3.49
CA ALA A 345 6.14 -19.09 3.48
C ALA A 345 5.72 -18.36 4.75
N ASP A 346 5.75 -17.04 4.69
CA ASP A 346 5.26 -16.14 5.73
C ASP A 346 3.78 -15.80 5.56
N GLY A 347 3.20 -15.14 6.56
CA GLY A 347 1.92 -14.44 6.38
C GLY A 347 2.08 -13.23 5.45
N PHE A 348 2.85 -12.24 5.91
CA PHE A 348 3.12 -10.99 5.19
C PHE A 348 4.62 -10.71 5.15
N ALA A 349 5.19 -10.54 3.97
CA ALA A 349 6.62 -10.34 3.81
C ALA A 349 6.97 -9.13 2.95
N PRO A 350 7.08 -7.91 3.52
CA PRO A 350 7.81 -6.82 2.90
C PRO A 350 9.33 -7.11 2.95
N LYS A 351 9.78 -8.08 2.13
CA LYS A 351 11.14 -8.65 2.14
C LYS A 351 11.83 -8.56 0.78
N ILE A 352 13.12 -8.90 0.76
CA ILE A 352 13.97 -9.01 -0.43
C ILE A 352 13.97 -7.68 -1.22
N SER A 353 14.58 -6.67 -0.60
CA SER A 353 14.78 -5.33 -1.19
C SER A 353 13.48 -4.56 -1.43
N VAL A 354 12.61 -4.55 -0.43
CA VAL A 354 11.36 -3.77 -0.40
C VAL A 354 11.65 -2.26 -0.40
N GLY A 355 10.68 -1.46 -0.86
CA GLY A 355 10.71 -0.01 -0.75
C GLY A 355 10.19 0.50 0.60
N THR A 356 10.31 1.81 0.83
CA THR A 356 9.83 2.45 2.07
C THR A 356 8.31 2.63 2.07
N GLY A 357 7.76 2.87 3.26
CA GLY A 357 6.40 3.36 3.45
C GLY A 357 5.30 2.31 3.38
N ASN A 358 5.63 1.02 3.24
CA ASN A 358 4.62 -0.03 3.30
C ASN A 358 4.00 -0.09 4.71
N TYR A 359 2.67 -0.09 4.75
CA TYR A 359 1.88 0.06 5.96
C TYR A 359 0.92 -1.12 6.10
N PHE A 360 0.91 -1.72 7.28
CA PHE A 360 0.04 -2.83 7.61
C PHE A 360 -0.81 -2.42 8.81
N TYR A 361 -2.14 -2.53 8.68
CA TYR A 361 -3.06 -2.18 9.75
C TYR A 361 -4.06 -3.30 10.00
N GLY A 362 -4.21 -3.71 11.26
CA GLY A 362 -5.26 -4.66 11.65
C GLY A 362 -5.10 -6.04 11.01
N CYS A 363 -3.94 -6.35 10.43
CA CYS A 363 -3.68 -7.60 9.74
C CYS A 363 -3.46 -8.75 10.73
N ARG A 364 -3.76 -9.99 10.32
CA ARG A 364 -3.52 -11.19 11.13
C ARG A 364 -2.73 -12.21 10.34
N ALA A 365 -1.58 -12.60 10.87
CA ALA A 365 -0.74 -13.65 10.33
C ALA A 365 -0.69 -14.84 11.28
N TYR A 366 -1.27 -15.98 10.88
CA TYR A 366 -1.35 -17.11 11.79
C TYR A 366 -1.14 -18.46 11.12
N ASN A 367 -0.54 -19.39 11.86
CA ASN A 367 -0.29 -20.74 11.38
C ASN A 367 0.38 -20.78 9.99
N ASN A 368 1.30 -19.85 9.67
CA ASN A 368 2.13 -19.95 8.47
C ASN A 368 3.34 -20.85 8.76
N SER A 369 4.00 -21.41 7.74
CA SER A 369 5.09 -22.36 7.99
C SER A 369 6.39 -21.72 8.46
N ASP A 370 6.71 -20.49 8.02
CA ASP A 370 7.89 -19.75 8.49
C ASP A 370 7.49 -18.72 9.55
N ASP A 371 7.22 -17.47 9.17
CA ASP A 371 6.90 -16.39 10.10
C ASP A 371 5.52 -15.74 9.87
N GLY A 372 5.06 -14.97 10.86
CA GLY A 372 3.90 -14.11 10.67
C GLY A 372 4.20 -12.93 9.74
N TYR A 373 5.24 -12.18 10.09
CA TYR A 373 5.71 -11.02 9.35
C TYR A 373 7.23 -11.09 9.16
N ASP A 374 7.69 -10.92 7.92
CA ASP A 374 9.12 -10.97 7.57
C ASP A 374 9.59 -9.72 6.82
N VAL A 375 10.55 -9.00 7.41
CA VAL A 375 11.20 -7.80 6.85
C VAL A 375 12.63 -8.09 6.36
N PHE A 376 12.90 -9.33 5.93
CA PHE A 376 14.23 -9.76 5.51
C PHE A 376 14.78 -8.91 4.35
N PHE A 377 15.94 -8.30 4.55
CA PHE A 377 16.70 -7.56 3.55
C PHE A 377 17.74 -8.45 2.86
N LYS A 378 17.77 -8.47 1.53
CA LYS A 378 18.78 -9.22 0.78
C LYS A 378 19.91 -8.32 0.30
N LYS A 379 21.03 -8.29 1.02
CA LYS A 379 22.21 -7.45 0.71
C LYS A 379 22.78 -7.66 -0.70
N SER A 380 22.75 -8.90 -1.19
CA SER A 380 23.20 -9.25 -2.55
C SER A 380 22.25 -8.79 -3.66
N GLY A 381 21.09 -8.21 -3.32
CA GLY A 381 20.10 -7.74 -4.27
C GLY A 381 20.50 -6.50 -5.07
N GLY A 382 21.55 -5.77 -4.66
CA GLY A 382 21.97 -4.52 -5.33
C GLY A 382 21.12 -3.30 -4.96
N PHE A 383 20.43 -3.37 -3.82
CA PHE A 383 19.58 -2.32 -3.27
C PHE A 383 20.11 -1.83 -1.92
N LYS A 384 19.63 -0.67 -1.46
CA LYS A 384 20.00 -0.08 -0.17
C LYS A 384 19.02 -0.50 0.91
N ASP A 385 19.53 -0.62 2.13
CA ASP A 385 18.75 -0.73 3.35
C ASP A 385 18.24 0.66 3.78
N ASN A 386 17.84 0.80 5.06
CA ASN A 386 17.29 2.02 5.66
C ASN A 386 15.95 2.45 5.08
N VAL A 387 15.09 1.47 4.75
CA VAL A 387 13.68 1.69 4.41
C VAL A 387 12.80 1.47 5.63
N THR A 388 11.64 2.12 5.66
CA THR A 388 10.73 2.12 6.81
C THR A 388 9.47 1.33 6.53
N ILE A 389 9.16 0.39 7.42
CA ILE A 389 7.96 -0.45 7.39
C ILE A 389 7.20 -0.25 8.70
N VAL A 390 5.88 -0.13 8.61
CA VAL A 390 5.02 0.14 9.78
C VAL A 390 3.96 -0.94 9.89
N PHE A 391 3.87 -1.55 11.07
CA PHE A 391 2.83 -2.47 11.49
C PHE A 391 2.03 -1.82 12.63
N GLU A 392 0.72 -1.73 12.47
CA GLU A 392 -0.17 -1.11 13.45
C GLU A 392 -1.36 -2.01 13.73
N ASN A 393 -1.64 -2.30 15.00
CA ASN A 393 -2.72 -3.22 15.39
C ASN A 393 -2.62 -4.60 14.71
N CYS A 394 -1.41 -5.07 14.38
CA CYS A 394 -1.20 -6.36 13.72
C CYS A 394 -1.04 -7.51 14.73
N LEU A 395 -1.50 -8.71 14.34
CA LEU A 395 -1.44 -9.93 15.14
C LEU A 395 -0.59 -11.00 14.45
N ALA A 396 0.35 -11.61 15.18
CA ALA A 396 1.03 -12.83 14.78
C ALA A 396 0.76 -13.96 15.77
N TYR A 397 0.14 -15.06 15.31
CA TYR A 397 -0.33 -16.16 16.16
C TYR A 397 0.14 -17.53 15.66
N GLU A 398 0.84 -18.29 16.49
CA GLU A 398 1.20 -19.71 16.23
C GLU A 398 1.85 -19.97 14.86
N ASN A 399 2.67 -19.03 14.37
CA ASN A 399 3.48 -19.29 13.17
C ASN A 399 4.53 -20.38 13.46
N ALA A 400 4.82 -21.17 12.42
CA ALA A 400 5.46 -22.49 12.43
C ALA A 400 4.68 -23.62 13.12
N ILE A 401 3.36 -23.47 13.29
CA ILE A 401 2.44 -24.55 13.67
C ILE A 401 1.32 -24.62 12.64
N ILE A 402 1.22 -25.72 11.91
CA ILE A 402 0.13 -25.95 10.94
C ILE A 402 -0.58 -27.25 11.31
N ASN A 403 -1.89 -27.18 11.50
CA ASN A 403 -2.72 -28.35 11.85
C ASN A 403 -2.17 -29.11 13.08
N GLY A 404 -1.69 -28.39 14.10
CA GLY A 404 -1.13 -28.96 15.33
C GLY A 404 0.23 -29.64 15.16
N ALA A 405 0.96 -29.37 14.08
CA ALA A 405 2.30 -29.89 13.83
C ALA A 405 3.33 -28.76 13.67
N LEU A 406 4.51 -28.93 14.27
CA LEU A 406 5.65 -28.04 14.05
C LEU A 406 6.12 -28.14 12.60
N THR A 407 6.36 -27.00 11.99
CA THR A 407 7.06 -26.89 10.71
C THR A 407 8.57 -26.74 10.94
N GLN A 408 9.36 -26.75 9.86
CA GLN A 408 10.81 -26.50 9.93
C GLN A 408 11.19 -25.01 9.87
N GLY A 409 10.20 -24.13 9.75
CA GLY A 409 10.40 -22.70 9.68
C GLY A 409 10.93 -22.08 10.97
N ASN A 410 11.18 -20.79 10.86
CA ASN A 410 11.75 -19.94 11.89
C ASN A 410 10.74 -19.69 13.00
N GLY A 411 9.44 -19.59 12.70
CA GLY A 411 8.40 -19.49 13.71
C GLY A 411 8.47 -18.20 14.51
N ASN A 412 8.76 -17.08 13.83
CA ASN A 412 8.71 -15.76 14.41
C ASN A 412 7.33 -15.13 14.21
N GLY A 413 6.91 -14.27 15.13
CA GLY A 413 5.75 -13.42 14.93
C GLY A 413 6.10 -12.27 14.00
N PHE A 414 7.03 -11.42 14.43
CA PHE A 414 7.58 -10.29 13.67
C PHE A 414 9.10 -10.42 13.56
N LYS A 415 9.58 -10.89 12.40
CA LYS A 415 11.00 -10.95 12.06
C LYS A 415 11.43 -9.61 11.45
N CYS A 416 12.15 -8.81 12.23
CA CYS A 416 12.40 -7.41 11.91
C CYS A 416 13.61 -7.18 10.99
N GLY A 417 14.22 -8.22 10.39
CA GLY A 417 15.26 -8.03 9.39
C GLY A 417 16.18 -9.22 9.10
N SER A 418 17.47 -8.90 8.93
CA SER A 418 18.60 -9.63 8.29
C SER A 418 18.47 -9.82 6.78
N ASP A 419 19.46 -9.97 5.90
CA ASP A 419 20.88 -10.38 5.93
C ASP A 419 21.85 -9.26 6.38
N GLN A 420 21.59 -8.81 7.62
CA GLN A 420 22.17 -7.71 8.40
C GLN A 420 22.22 -6.32 7.75
N GLY A 421 21.25 -6.00 6.88
CA GLY A 421 20.93 -4.61 6.57
C GLY A 421 20.28 -3.89 7.75
N ALA A 422 20.29 -2.56 7.73
CA ALA A 422 19.62 -1.71 8.71
C ALA A 422 18.20 -1.33 8.24
N MET A 423 17.18 -2.12 8.61
CA MET A 423 15.78 -1.86 8.29
C MET A 423 15.10 -1.08 9.42
N ASN A 424 14.23 -0.11 9.12
CA ASN A 424 13.45 0.57 10.14
C ASN A 424 12.08 -0.09 10.25
N VAL A 425 11.79 -0.67 11.41
CA VAL A 425 10.53 -1.37 11.69
C VAL A 425 9.83 -0.71 12.86
N VAL A 426 8.60 -0.25 12.62
CA VAL A 426 7.76 0.35 13.66
C VAL A 426 6.55 -0.53 13.91
N LEU A 427 6.38 -0.93 15.17
CA LEU A 427 5.35 -1.85 15.64
C LEU A 427 4.51 -1.11 16.68
N ASN A 428 3.29 -0.74 16.33
CA ASN A 428 2.37 -0.02 17.21
C ASN A 428 1.21 -0.93 17.57
N ARG A 429 1.01 -1.21 18.86
CA ARG A 429 -0.10 -2.05 19.37
C ARG A 429 -0.15 -3.42 18.70
N CYS A 430 1.02 -3.95 18.35
CA CYS A 430 1.15 -5.28 17.77
C CYS A 430 1.08 -6.36 18.86
N ILE A 431 0.54 -7.51 18.48
CA ILE A 431 0.36 -8.66 19.36
C ILE A 431 1.10 -9.86 18.76
N ALA A 432 1.95 -10.52 19.53
CA ALA A 432 2.63 -11.74 19.12
C ALA A 432 2.41 -12.85 20.15
N VAL A 433 1.80 -13.96 19.73
CA VAL A 433 1.31 -15.01 20.62
C VAL A 433 1.72 -16.38 20.11
N ASN A 434 2.41 -17.15 20.95
CA ASN A 434 2.69 -18.58 20.74
C ASN A 434 3.37 -18.94 19.42
N ASN A 435 4.06 -17.99 18.77
CA ASN A 435 4.96 -18.28 17.65
C ASN A 435 6.10 -19.20 18.15
N VAL A 436 6.45 -20.21 17.36
CA VAL A 436 7.30 -21.34 17.83
C VAL A 436 8.63 -20.90 18.44
N ASN A 437 9.27 -19.89 17.85
CA ASN A 437 10.54 -19.37 18.35
C ASN A 437 10.38 -17.98 18.95
N LYS A 438 9.97 -16.94 18.23
CA LYS A 438 10.09 -15.57 18.78
C LYS A 438 8.88 -14.72 18.44
N GLY A 439 8.24 -14.08 19.40
CA GLY A 439 7.15 -13.14 19.15
C GLY A 439 7.64 -11.93 18.37
N PHE A 440 8.44 -11.08 19.01
CA PHE A 440 9.14 -9.97 18.37
C PHE A 440 10.63 -10.31 18.25
N ASP A 441 11.13 -10.46 17.03
CA ASP A 441 12.51 -10.85 16.76
C ASP A 441 13.30 -9.71 16.10
N GLN A 442 14.39 -9.30 16.74
CA GLN A 442 15.37 -8.40 16.12
C GLN A 442 15.94 -8.98 14.83
N ASN A 443 16.16 -10.30 14.81
CA ASN A 443 16.76 -11.05 13.72
C ASN A 443 17.98 -10.34 13.09
N HIS A 444 18.97 -9.98 13.91
CA HIS A 444 20.18 -9.30 13.46
C HIS A 444 19.99 -7.95 12.73
N ASN A 445 18.80 -7.37 12.78
CA ASN A 445 18.58 -6.03 12.25
C ASN A 445 19.34 -5.00 13.09
N SER A 446 20.10 -4.15 12.41
CA SER A 446 20.85 -3.05 13.02
C SER A 446 20.20 -1.68 12.80
N GLY A 447 19.06 -1.63 12.11
CA GLY A 447 18.25 -0.43 11.88
C GLY A 447 17.32 -0.13 13.05
N ASP A 448 16.37 0.78 12.84
CA ASP A 448 15.43 1.13 13.90
C ASP A 448 14.46 -0.01 14.19
N ILE A 449 14.22 -0.29 15.47
CA ILE A 449 13.15 -1.18 15.93
C ILE A 449 12.38 -0.44 17.02
N ILE A 450 11.25 0.16 16.63
CA ILE A 450 10.41 0.95 17.52
C ILE A 450 9.16 0.14 17.85
N MET A 451 9.05 -0.32 19.09
CA MET A 451 7.90 -1.05 19.59
C MET A 451 7.13 -0.17 20.57
N ASN A 452 5.90 0.18 20.26
CA ASN A 452 5.04 0.95 21.14
C ASN A 452 3.79 0.14 21.47
N ASN A 453 3.47 0.05 22.76
CA ASN A 453 2.26 -0.63 23.23
C ASN A 453 2.15 -2.07 22.70
N CYS A 454 3.26 -2.79 22.51
CA CYS A 454 3.19 -4.16 22.00
C CYS A 454 2.91 -5.17 23.13
N THR A 455 2.26 -6.28 22.81
CA THR A 455 2.01 -7.38 23.75
C THR A 455 2.59 -8.68 23.22
N GLY A 456 3.54 -9.25 23.95
CA GLY A 456 4.14 -10.54 23.66
C GLY A 456 3.65 -11.61 24.63
N TYR A 457 3.37 -12.80 24.10
CA TYR A 457 3.05 -13.98 24.89
C TYR A 457 3.65 -15.22 24.24
N ALA A 458 4.29 -16.07 25.04
CA ALA A 458 4.87 -17.30 24.53
C ALA A 458 4.74 -18.40 25.58
N LEU A 459 4.34 -19.59 25.15
CA LEU A 459 4.34 -20.79 25.97
C LEU A 459 5.59 -21.62 25.70
N LYS A 460 6.02 -22.40 26.70
CA LYS A 460 7.02 -23.48 26.52
C LYS A 460 6.46 -24.68 25.78
N SER A 461 5.13 -24.82 25.77
CA SER A 461 4.47 -25.83 24.96
C SER A 461 3.13 -25.34 24.42
N VAL A 462 2.87 -25.65 23.16
CA VAL A 462 1.60 -25.38 22.47
C VAL A 462 1.06 -26.72 21.98
N ASP A 463 -0.20 -27.06 22.28
CA ASP A 463 -0.83 -28.33 21.90
C ASP A 463 0.00 -29.60 22.18
N GLY A 464 0.70 -29.61 23.32
CA GLY A 464 1.57 -30.73 23.73
C GLY A 464 2.94 -30.77 23.05
N LEU A 465 3.23 -29.84 22.14
CA LEU A 465 4.54 -29.68 21.49
C LEU A 465 5.45 -28.82 22.37
N THR A 466 6.61 -29.32 22.78
CA THR A 466 7.59 -28.53 23.55
C THR A 466 8.44 -27.67 22.63
N LEU A 467 8.44 -26.35 22.86
CA LEU A 467 9.12 -25.35 22.05
C LEU A 467 10.52 -25.05 22.60
N LYS A 468 11.56 -25.25 21.78
CA LYS A 468 12.97 -25.13 22.23
C LYS A 468 13.45 -23.69 22.39
N LYS A 469 12.96 -22.80 21.53
CA LYS A 469 13.41 -21.41 21.46
C LYS A 469 12.28 -20.42 21.67
N SER A 470 11.20 -20.78 22.36
CA SER A 470 10.07 -19.87 22.63
C SER A 470 10.50 -18.62 23.42
N TYR A 471 10.36 -17.45 22.79
CA TYR A 471 10.55 -16.10 23.32
C TYR A 471 9.34 -15.25 22.95
N SER A 472 8.85 -14.42 23.88
CA SER A 472 7.89 -13.35 23.56
C SER A 472 8.59 -12.17 22.88
N TYR A 473 9.76 -11.76 23.40
CA TYR A 473 10.65 -10.77 22.79
C TYR A 473 12.07 -11.31 22.71
N ARG A 474 12.77 -10.99 21.61
CA ARG A 474 14.15 -11.37 21.39
C ARG A 474 14.92 -10.26 20.66
N ALA A 475 15.60 -9.42 21.43
CA ALA A 475 16.54 -8.42 20.94
C ALA A 475 17.76 -8.35 21.86
N TYR A 476 18.95 -8.52 21.32
CA TYR A 476 20.18 -8.64 22.11
C TYR A 476 21.47 -8.21 21.39
N GLU A 477 21.37 -7.79 20.13
CA GLU A 477 22.51 -7.41 19.31
C GLU A 477 22.58 -5.89 19.13
N ASP A 478 23.78 -5.36 18.92
CA ASP A 478 24.00 -3.92 18.81
C ASP A 478 23.23 -3.31 17.62
N ILE A 479 22.74 -2.09 17.84
CA ILE A 479 22.09 -1.26 16.83
C ILE A 479 23.13 -0.31 16.21
N ALA A 480 23.04 -0.08 14.90
CA ALA A 480 24.00 0.75 14.19
C ALA A 480 23.91 2.22 14.62
N ALA A 481 25.02 2.96 14.49
CA ALA A 481 25.05 4.37 14.82
C ALA A 481 24.02 5.17 13.99
N GLY A 482 23.20 5.99 14.67
CA GLY A 482 22.09 6.72 14.05
C GLY A 482 20.75 5.98 14.08
N HIS A 483 20.75 4.71 14.48
CA HIS A 483 19.55 3.91 14.68
C HIS A 483 19.28 3.66 16.17
N GLU A 484 18.07 3.23 16.49
CA GLU A 484 17.65 2.94 17.86
C GLU A 484 16.72 1.73 17.96
N LEU A 485 16.80 1.01 19.08
CA LEU A 485 15.77 0.09 19.52
C LEU A 485 15.10 0.67 20.74
N VAL A 486 13.78 0.87 20.67
CA VAL A 486 12.99 1.44 21.76
C VAL A 486 11.73 0.61 21.96
N ALA A 487 11.48 0.19 23.19
CA ALA A 487 10.22 -0.43 23.59
C ALA A 487 9.50 0.48 24.61
N THR A 488 8.38 1.08 24.19
CA THR A 488 7.55 1.95 25.02
C THR A 488 6.24 1.28 25.35
N ASN A 489 5.87 1.19 26.63
CA ASN A 489 4.62 0.57 27.11
C ASN A 489 4.43 -0.90 26.69
N CYS A 490 5.50 -1.61 26.32
CA CYS A 490 5.37 -2.99 25.90
C CYS A 490 5.17 -3.89 27.11
N ILE A 491 4.44 -5.00 26.92
CA ILE A 491 4.32 -6.04 27.94
C ILE A 491 4.67 -7.41 27.41
N SER A 492 5.23 -8.23 28.28
CA SER A 492 5.23 -9.68 28.10
C SER A 492 4.43 -10.30 29.24
N ILE A 493 3.35 -11.02 28.89
CA ILE A 493 2.52 -11.73 29.86
C ILE A 493 3.16 -13.09 30.14
N ASN A 494 3.56 -13.30 31.39
CA ASN A 494 4.17 -14.53 31.88
C ASN A 494 4.13 -14.57 33.42
N ASP A 495 4.19 -15.76 34.02
CA ASP A 495 4.31 -15.92 35.48
C ASP A 495 5.75 -15.79 36.00
N ASN A 496 6.68 -15.33 35.15
CA ASN A 496 8.08 -15.32 35.51
C ASN A 496 8.30 -14.26 36.58
N LEU A 497 8.73 -14.69 37.77
CA LEU A 497 9.29 -13.76 38.74
C LEU A 497 10.45 -13.01 38.06
N LYS A 498 10.61 -11.70 38.33
CA LYS A 498 11.77 -10.90 37.83
C LYS A 498 13.13 -11.50 38.22
N THR A 499 13.15 -12.46 39.14
CA THR A 499 14.30 -13.25 39.59
C THR A 499 14.53 -14.55 38.82
N ASP A 500 13.63 -14.95 37.92
CA ASP A 500 13.78 -16.11 37.05
C ASP A 500 14.67 -15.74 35.84
N THR A 501 15.97 -15.64 36.10
CA THR A 501 16.98 -15.34 35.10
C THR A 501 17.80 -16.58 34.71
N HIS A 502 18.30 -16.62 33.48
CA HIS A 502 19.31 -17.61 33.08
C HIS A 502 20.57 -17.47 33.96
N HIS A 503 21.17 -18.58 34.38
CA HIS A 503 22.27 -18.59 35.36
C HIS A 503 23.56 -17.95 34.84
N GLU A 504 23.76 -17.96 33.52
CA GLU A 504 24.90 -17.31 32.84
C GLU A 504 24.53 -15.99 32.13
N ASP A 505 23.25 -15.65 32.05
CA ASP A 505 22.80 -14.47 31.28
C ASP A 505 21.58 -13.83 31.97
N PRO A 506 21.79 -12.88 32.90
CA PRO A 506 20.70 -12.31 33.67
C PRO A 506 19.70 -11.50 32.82
N THR A 507 20.01 -11.25 31.54
CA THR A 507 19.13 -10.53 30.62
C THR A 507 18.06 -11.44 29.98
N LYS A 508 18.19 -12.76 30.12
CA LYS A 508 17.16 -13.73 29.74
C LYS A 508 16.25 -14.00 30.93
N LEU A 509 15.02 -13.51 30.83
CA LEU A 509 13.97 -13.76 31.83
C LEU A 509 13.12 -14.97 31.42
N GLY A 510 12.60 -15.70 32.41
CA GLY A 510 11.69 -16.83 32.22
C GLY A 510 12.35 -18.15 31.85
N GLU A 511 13.63 -18.33 32.20
CA GLU A 511 14.35 -19.56 31.86
C GLU A 511 13.80 -20.77 32.64
N LYS A 512 13.41 -20.62 33.91
CA LYS A 512 13.00 -21.72 34.79
C LYS A 512 11.50 -22.01 34.79
N SER A 513 10.64 -21.09 34.32
CA SER A 513 9.19 -21.36 34.21
C SER A 513 8.92 -22.65 33.43
N THR A 514 7.90 -23.41 33.79
CA THR A 514 7.53 -24.64 33.08
C THR A 514 6.38 -24.41 32.09
N LYS A 515 5.62 -23.31 32.23
CA LYS A 515 4.51 -22.93 31.36
C LYS A 515 4.94 -21.90 30.32
N TYR A 516 5.62 -20.84 30.72
CA TYR A 516 5.87 -19.69 29.85
C TYR A 516 7.24 -19.76 29.18
N GLY A 517 7.29 -19.23 27.97
CA GLY A 517 8.50 -18.97 27.21
C GLY A 517 9.31 -17.82 27.81
N ARG A 518 10.44 -17.53 27.16
CA ARG A 518 11.41 -16.55 27.63
C ARG A 518 11.11 -15.15 27.13
N THR A 519 11.85 -14.19 27.63
CA THR A 519 11.90 -12.84 27.04
C THR A 519 13.30 -12.27 27.21
N GLN A 520 13.77 -11.53 26.20
CA GLN A 520 15.05 -10.84 26.24
C GLN A 520 14.97 -9.58 25.37
N ILE A 521 15.10 -8.42 26.03
CA ILE A 521 15.51 -7.17 25.40
C ILE A 521 16.70 -6.66 26.22
N SER A 522 17.91 -6.93 25.74
CA SER A 522 19.16 -6.60 26.46
C SER A 522 19.93 -5.42 25.85
N VAL A 523 19.38 -4.85 24.78
CA VAL A 523 19.90 -3.70 24.03
C VAL A 523 18.77 -2.70 23.84
N GLY A 524 19.12 -1.45 23.53
CA GLY A 524 18.14 -0.39 23.34
C GLY A 524 17.57 0.18 24.64
N THR A 525 16.44 0.87 24.52
CA THR A 525 15.81 1.62 25.61
C THR A 525 14.43 1.04 25.93
N LEU A 526 14.19 0.75 27.21
CA LEU A 526 12.87 0.37 27.72
C LEU A 526 12.23 1.57 28.42
N VAL A 527 11.06 2.00 27.96
CA VAL A 527 10.27 3.11 28.52
C VAL A 527 8.94 2.56 29.01
N THR A 528 8.67 2.62 30.32
CA THR A 528 7.42 2.12 30.95
C THR A 528 6.98 0.73 30.46
N THR A 529 7.96 -0.13 30.15
CA THR A 529 7.77 -1.48 29.62
C THR A 529 7.93 -2.49 30.76
N ASP A 530 7.02 -3.46 30.88
CA ASP A 530 7.12 -4.58 31.82
C ASP A 530 7.09 -5.93 31.09
N LEU A 531 8.24 -6.59 31.00
CA LEU A 531 8.37 -7.88 30.32
C LEU A 531 8.08 -9.09 31.25
N SER A 532 7.39 -8.88 32.37
CA SER A 532 7.13 -9.90 33.39
C SER A 532 5.75 -9.71 34.03
N VAL A 533 4.73 -9.46 33.20
CA VAL A 533 3.36 -9.23 33.65
C VAL A 533 2.73 -10.55 34.06
N ASP A 534 2.48 -10.72 35.37
CA ASP A 534 1.76 -11.88 35.89
C ASP A 534 0.35 -11.96 35.27
N PRO A 535 -0.09 -13.15 34.80
CA PRO A 535 -1.38 -13.30 34.13
C PRO A 535 -2.59 -12.87 34.95
N SER A 536 -2.50 -12.84 36.28
CA SER A 536 -3.56 -12.29 37.15
C SER A 536 -3.84 -10.80 36.93
N ASN A 537 -2.98 -10.08 36.20
CA ASN A 537 -3.17 -8.68 35.84
C ASN A 537 -3.99 -8.48 34.57
N VAL A 538 -4.24 -9.54 33.80
CA VAL A 538 -5.06 -9.50 32.59
C VAL A 538 -6.35 -10.32 32.77
N VAL A 539 -7.37 -10.00 31.98
CA VAL A 539 -8.70 -10.63 32.07
C VAL A 539 -8.62 -12.11 31.69
N ASN A 540 -7.79 -12.44 30.70
CA ASN A 540 -7.63 -13.80 30.19
C ASN A 540 -6.28 -13.96 29.48
N GLU A 541 -5.55 -15.05 29.72
CA GLU A 541 -4.37 -15.40 28.92
C GLU A 541 -4.52 -16.67 28.06
N ASP A 542 -5.63 -17.41 28.19
CA ASP A 542 -5.84 -18.74 27.59
C ASP A 542 -6.87 -18.77 26.45
N ASN A 543 -7.72 -17.74 26.27
CA ASN A 543 -8.76 -17.72 25.23
C ASN A 543 -8.27 -17.22 23.87
N TYR A 544 -7.33 -17.96 23.27
CA TYR A 544 -6.70 -17.58 22.00
C TYR A 544 -7.66 -17.57 20.80
N ALA A 545 -8.78 -18.30 20.87
CA ALA A 545 -9.76 -18.37 19.80
C ALA A 545 -10.35 -16.99 19.44
N GLU A 546 -10.39 -16.05 20.39
CA GLU A 546 -10.84 -14.68 20.16
C GLU A 546 -9.91 -13.89 19.21
N LEU A 547 -8.62 -14.22 19.16
CA LEU A 547 -7.62 -13.52 18.34
C LEU A 547 -7.81 -13.81 16.84
N ILE A 548 -8.27 -15.02 16.51
CA ILE A 548 -8.49 -15.49 15.15
C ILE A 548 -9.98 -15.68 14.82
N ALA A 549 -10.88 -15.21 15.68
CA ALA A 549 -12.32 -15.22 15.43
C ALA A 549 -12.67 -14.45 14.14
N ASP A 550 -13.80 -14.75 13.51
CA ASP A 550 -14.22 -14.03 12.31
C ASP A 550 -14.26 -12.51 12.56
N ARG A 551 -13.76 -11.76 11.59
CA ARG A 551 -13.94 -10.29 11.53
C ARG A 551 -15.42 -9.97 11.52
N ASP A 552 -15.79 -8.77 11.96
CA ASP A 552 -17.17 -8.33 11.82
C ASP A 552 -17.52 -8.05 10.35
N ALA A 553 -18.78 -7.66 10.10
CA ALA A 553 -19.26 -7.31 8.76
C ALA A 553 -18.54 -6.09 8.13
N ASN A 554 -17.65 -5.44 8.88
CA ASN A 554 -16.87 -4.28 8.47
C ASN A 554 -15.43 -4.64 8.14
N GLY A 555 -15.03 -5.90 8.32
CA GLY A 555 -13.64 -6.35 8.19
C GLY A 555 -12.79 -6.00 9.42
N ASP A 556 -13.36 -5.40 10.45
CA ASP A 556 -12.61 -4.99 11.64
C ASP A 556 -12.49 -6.14 12.64
N LEU A 557 -11.32 -6.22 13.27
CA LEU A 557 -11.17 -7.04 14.47
C LEU A 557 -11.99 -6.41 15.59
N GLN A 558 -12.77 -7.22 16.31
CA GLN A 558 -13.58 -6.76 17.43
C GLN A 558 -12.72 -6.55 18.68
N TRP A 559 -11.81 -5.57 18.63
CA TRP A 559 -10.80 -5.31 19.67
C TRP A 559 -11.38 -5.27 21.08
N ASP A 560 -12.53 -4.62 21.30
CA ASP A 560 -13.14 -4.53 22.64
C ASP A 560 -13.86 -5.82 23.09
N ASN A 561 -14.09 -6.76 22.18
CA ASN A 561 -14.66 -8.07 22.53
C ASN A 561 -13.57 -9.11 22.81
N ILE A 562 -12.33 -8.82 22.43
CA ILE A 562 -11.19 -9.64 22.82
C ILE A 562 -11.01 -9.42 24.32
N THR A 563 -11.00 -10.49 25.10
CA THR A 563 -10.68 -10.48 26.53
C THR A 563 -9.24 -10.90 26.78
N TRP A 564 -8.66 -11.62 25.81
CA TRP A 564 -7.27 -12.02 25.83
C TRP A 564 -6.33 -10.82 26.02
N ALA A 565 -5.44 -10.91 27.02
CA ALA A 565 -4.45 -9.91 27.43
C ALA A 565 -4.97 -8.50 27.79
N HIS A 566 -6.28 -8.27 27.82
CA HIS A 566 -6.81 -7.00 28.30
C HIS A 566 -6.44 -6.80 29.76
N PRO A 567 -5.96 -5.61 30.17
CA PRO A 567 -5.76 -5.31 31.59
C PRO A 567 -7.06 -5.53 32.38
N VAL A 568 -6.96 -6.07 33.60
CA VAL A 568 -8.10 -6.09 34.52
C VAL A 568 -8.49 -4.65 34.86
N GLU A 569 -9.79 -4.34 34.88
CA GLU A 569 -10.26 -3.00 35.22
C GLU A 569 -9.73 -2.55 36.60
N GLY A 570 -9.12 -1.36 36.64
CA GLY A 570 -8.51 -0.82 37.85
C GLY A 570 -7.17 -1.45 38.25
N ASN A 571 -6.54 -2.25 37.36
CA ASN A 571 -5.24 -2.85 37.63
C ASN A 571 -4.18 -1.77 37.93
N ALA A 572 -3.53 -1.88 39.08
CA ALA A 572 -2.59 -0.87 39.57
C ALA A 572 -1.24 -0.84 38.81
N LEU A 573 -0.94 -1.86 38.01
CA LEU A 573 0.33 -2.02 37.28
C LEU A 573 0.20 -1.72 35.79
N LEU A 574 -0.94 -2.01 35.19
CA LEU A 574 -1.14 -1.89 33.74
C LEU A 574 -1.98 -0.69 33.35
N VAL A 575 -2.97 -0.30 34.17
CA VAL A 575 -3.94 0.73 33.80
C VAL A 575 -3.44 2.12 34.17
N ASP A 576 -3.41 3.03 33.19
CA ASP A 576 -2.91 4.38 33.33
C ASP A 576 -1.48 4.41 33.92
N LYS A 577 -0.56 3.60 33.40
CA LYS A 577 0.85 3.53 33.86
C LYS A 577 1.88 3.75 32.75
N GLY A 578 1.44 3.86 31.52
CA GLY A 578 2.28 4.04 30.35
C GLY A 578 2.84 5.45 30.22
N THR A 579 3.79 5.58 29.31
CA THR A 579 4.31 6.84 28.80
C THR A 579 3.56 7.18 27.52
N VAL A 580 3.14 8.43 27.39
CA VAL A 580 2.54 8.94 26.16
C VAL A 580 3.47 8.69 24.97
N VAL A 581 2.93 8.10 23.90
CA VAL A 581 3.65 7.93 22.64
C VAL A 581 3.16 9.01 21.67
N ASP A 582 4.00 10.02 21.46
CA ASP A 582 3.73 11.14 20.55
C ASP A 582 3.97 10.77 19.08
N GLU A 583 3.64 11.68 18.16
CA GLU A 583 3.96 11.54 16.74
C GLU A 583 5.47 11.37 16.55
N ASN A 584 5.87 10.38 15.75
CA ASN A 584 7.24 10.15 15.35
C ASN A 584 7.45 10.59 13.90
N THR A 585 8.14 11.73 13.74
CA THR A 585 8.50 12.32 12.45
C THR A 585 9.91 11.98 11.98
N LYS A 586 10.60 11.01 12.61
CA LYS A 586 11.98 10.62 12.29
C LYS A 586 12.17 10.25 10.82
N TYR A 587 11.14 9.67 10.21
CA TYR A 587 11.16 9.17 8.83
C TYR A 587 10.52 10.13 7.82
N ALA A 588 10.28 11.39 8.19
CA ALA A 588 9.60 12.36 7.32
C ALA A 588 10.35 12.60 5.99
N SER A 589 11.67 12.42 5.96
CA SER A 589 12.47 12.48 4.72
C SER A 589 12.21 11.32 3.75
N GLN A 590 11.58 10.25 4.23
CA GLN A 590 11.09 9.12 3.45
C GLN A 590 9.57 9.22 3.21
N ASN A 591 8.97 10.39 3.45
CA ASN A 591 7.53 10.61 3.45
C ASN A 591 6.77 9.69 4.41
N VAL A 592 7.43 9.19 5.47
CA VAL A 592 6.84 8.35 6.52
C VAL A 592 6.72 9.12 7.84
N ARG A 593 5.53 9.13 8.43
CA ARG A 593 5.20 9.75 9.71
C ARG A 593 4.35 8.79 10.49
N ILE A 594 4.80 8.42 11.67
CA ILE A 594 4.03 7.53 12.53
C ILE A 594 3.25 8.39 13.51
N PRO A 595 1.92 8.28 13.52
CA PRO A 595 1.10 9.10 14.39
C PRO A 595 1.19 8.68 15.86
N ALA A 596 0.77 9.59 16.76
CA ALA A 596 0.72 9.37 18.20
C ALA A 596 -0.26 8.25 18.59
N ILE A 597 0.01 7.53 19.67
CA ILE A 597 -0.93 6.50 20.17
C ILE A 597 -1.93 7.16 21.12
N ARG A 598 -3.22 7.02 20.78
CA ARG A 598 -4.31 7.47 21.65
C ARG A 598 -4.46 6.58 22.87
N TYR A 599 -4.89 7.17 23.98
CA TYR A 599 -5.15 6.46 25.22
C TYR A 599 -6.33 7.07 26.00
N ALA A 600 -6.91 6.32 26.93
CA ALA A 600 -8.11 6.66 27.67
C ALA A 600 -7.83 6.69 29.18
N GLY A 601 -7.70 7.90 29.73
CA GLY A 601 -7.49 8.11 31.16
C GLY A 601 -6.38 9.11 31.43
N ALA A 602 -5.63 8.89 32.49
CA ALA A 602 -4.52 9.76 32.90
C ALA A 602 -3.22 9.48 32.11
N ALA A 603 -3.05 8.25 31.60
CA ALA A 603 -1.90 7.82 30.82
C ALA A 603 -2.27 6.58 29.98
N PRO A 604 -1.46 6.17 28.99
CA PRO A 604 -1.67 4.90 28.30
C PRO A 604 -1.69 3.71 29.25
N ASP A 605 -2.47 2.70 28.90
CA ASP A 605 -2.31 1.38 29.48
C ASP A 605 -1.06 0.71 28.89
N LEU A 606 -0.47 -0.21 29.65
CA LEU A 606 0.62 -1.03 29.17
C LEU A 606 0.07 -2.17 28.31
N GLY A 607 0.75 -2.44 27.19
CA GLY A 607 0.35 -3.44 26.20
C GLY A 607 -0.49 -2.87 25.06
N ALA A 608 -1.04 -3.78 24.25
CA ALA A 608 -1.70 -3.46 22.99
C ALA A 608 -3.15 -3.00 23.15
N PHE A 609 -3.74 -3.32 24.30
CA PHE A 609 -5.12 -3.00 24.61
C PHE A 609 -5.18 -1.81 25.56
N GLU A 610 -6.18 -0.95 25.35
CA GLU A 610 -6.39 0.28 26.09
C GLU A 610 -7.81 0.30 26.66
N LEU A 611 -7.94 0.34 27.99
CA LEU A 611 -9.22 0.27 28.67
C LEU A 611 -9.97 1.60 28.63
N GLY A 612 -11.20 1.50 28.11
CA GLY A 612 -12.15 2.61 28.16
C GLY A 612 -12.05 3.55 26.96
N LEU A 613 -11.43 3.13 25.85
CA LEU A 613 -11.51 3.83 24.56
C LEU A 613 -12.96 4.13 24.14
N LYS A 614 -13.92 3.30 24.55
CA LYS A 614 -15.36 3.48 24.29
C LYS A 614 -16.12 4.27 25.36
N SER A 615 -15.57 4.47 26.56
CA SER A 615 -16.32 4.93 27.74
C SER A 615 -15.68 6.09 28.51
N LYS A 616 -14.41 6.40 28.27
CA LYS A 616 -13.66 7.48 28.93
C LYS A 616 -13.26 8.57 27.93
N SER A 617 -12.79 9.71 28.44
CA SER A 617 -12.14 10.74 27.62
C SER A 617 -10.80 10.23 27.11
N VAL A 618 -10.52 10.45 25.83
CA VAL A 618 -9.30 9.99 25.15
C VAL A 618 -8.33 11.16 24.97
N ALA A 619 -7.03 10.91 25.04
CA ALA A 619 -5.95 11.87 24.83
C ALA A 619 -4.94 11.35 23.78
N PHE A 620 -4.16 12.27 23.20
CA PHE A 620 -3.21 12.03 22.11
C PHE A 620 -1.78 12.50 22.45
N GLY A 621 -1.51 12.74 23.73
CA GLY A 621 -0.24 13.30 24.15
C GLY A 621 -0.08 14.77 23.84
N SER A 622 1.11 15.15 23.36
CA SER A 622 1.47 16.53 22.95
C SER A 622 1.07 16.85 21.50
N ALA A 623 0.60 15.85 20.75
CA ALA A 623 0.19 16.01 19.37
C ALA A 623 -0.92 17.06 19.22
N THR A 624 -0.73 17.95 18.24
CA THR A 624 -1.59 19.11 17.99
C THR A 624 -2.36 19.03 16.66
N ASN A 625 -2.31 17.91 15.92
CA ASN A 625 -2.92 17.77 14.59
C ASN A 625 -3.90 16.58 14.53
N GLY A 626 -5.12 16.79 14.02
CA GLY A 626 -6.23 15.82 13.96
C GLY A 626 -7.27 15.97 15.07
N ILE A 627 -8.52 15.51 14.85
CA ILE A 627 -9.45 15.37 15.97
C ILE A 627 -8.90 14.35 16.94
N GLY A 628 -8.92 14.67 18.23
CA GLY A 628 -8.53 13.74 19.27
C GLY A 628 -9.59 12.66 19.38
N TYR A 629 -10.78 12.91 19.92
CA TYR A 629 -11.83 11.89 19.99
C TYR A 629 -13.24 12.40 19.75
N ILE A 630 -14.15 11.47 19.42
CA ILE A 630 -15.58 11.76 19.31
C ILE A 630 -16.17 11.75 20.72
N GLN A 631 -16.39 12.95 21.29
CA GLN A 631 -16.98 13.14 22.60
C GLN A 631 -18.48 12.79 22.62
N ASN A 632 -19.20 13.12 21.55
CA ASN A 632 -20.60 12.77 21.38
C ASN A 632 -20.93 12.78 19.88
N SER A 633 -21.84 11.92 19.44
CA SER A 633 -22.39 11.99 18.09
C SER A 633 -23.90 11.81 18.09
N GLU A 634 -24.61 12.67 17.37
CA GLU A 634 -26.06 12.60 17.21
C GLU A 634 -26.38 12.57 15.71
N SER A 635 -26.82 11.39 15.23
CA SER A 635 -27.38 11.24 13.88
C SER A 635 -28.88 11.54 13.88
N ASN A 636 -29.33 12.31 12.91
CA ASN A 636 -30.75 12.58 12.69
C ASN A 636 -31.56 11.36 12.20
N GLY A 637 -30.91 10.34 11.61
CA GLY A 637 -31.58 9.15 11.06
C GLY A 637 -31.17 7.82 11.72
N LYS A 638 -30.13 7.85 12.57
CA LYS A 638 -29.57 6.72 13.34
C LYS A 638 -28.96 5.57 12.53
N LYS A 639 -28.90 5.64 11.19
CA LYS A 639 -28.25 4.61 10.37
C LYS A 639 -26.75 4.86 10.26
N VAL A 640 -26.30 6.10 10.27
CA VAL A 640 -24.86 6.38 10.28
C VAL A 640 -24.35 6.31 11.72
N ARG A 641 -23.33 5.49 11.93
CA ARG A 641 -22.57 5.37 13.16
C ARG A 641 -21.12 5.75 12.89
N LEU A 642 -20.49 6.34 13.88
CA LEU A 642 -19.06 6.63 13.82
C LEU A 642 -18.36 5.68 14.77
N VAL A 643 -17.40 4.94 14.23
CA VAL A 643 -16.43 4.19 15.01
C VAL A 643 -15.12 4.94 14.82
N GLN A 644 -14.52 5.40 15.91
CA GLN A 644 -13.31 6.18 15.75
C GLN A 644 -12.10 5.25 15.51
N ALA A 645 -11.46 5.35 14.34
CA ALA A 645 -10.12 4.80 14.13
C ALA A 645 -9.05 5.76 14.67
N PHE A 646 -7.86 5.24 14.88
CA PHE A 646 -6.79 5.97 15.53
C PHE A 646 -6.31 7.12 14.63
N ASN A 647 -5.78 8.20 15.22
CA ASN A 647 -5.09 9.29 14.50
C ASN A 647 -5.98 10.19 13.62
N GLY A 648 -7.07 10.75 14.15
CA GLY A 648 -7.97 11.63 13.37
C GLY A 648 -8.83 10.90 12.33
N GLN A 649 -8.63 9.59 12.16
CA GLN A 649 -9.42 8.74 11.27
C GLN A 649 -10.76 8.38 11.93
N VAL A 650 -11.86 8.65 11.24
CA VAL A 650 -13.21 8.27 11.67
C VAL A 650 -13.72 7.22 10.72
N ILE A 651 -13.90 5.99 11.22
CA ILE A 651 -14.65 4.98 10.51
C ILE A 651 -16.11 5.41 10.54
N VAL A 652 -16.67 5.63 9.36
CA VAL A 652 -18.08 5.89 9.19
C VAL A 652 -18.72 4.59 8.77
N SER A 653 -19.60 4.08 9.63
CA SER A 653 -20.41 2.90 9.37
C SER A 653 -21.84 3.33 9.02
N VAL A 654 -22.45 2.69 8.03
CA VAL A 654 -23.83 2.88 7.64
C VAL A 654 -24.58 1.58 7.91
N ASP A 655 -25.33 1.57 9.00
CA ASP A 655 -26.16 0.45 9.44
C ASP A 655 -27.22 0.09 8.40
N GLY A 656 -27.26 -1.20 8.07
CA GLY A 656 -28.12 -1.76 7.04
C GLY A 656 -27.73 -1.40 5.60
N ALA A 657 -26.58 -0.75 5.35
CA ALA A 657 -26.04 -0.62 4.01
C ALA A 657 -25.57 -1.97 3.46
N GLN A 658 -25.67 -2.14 2.15
CA GLN A 658 -25.10 -3.26 1.42
C GLN A 658 -23.83 -2.79 0.70
N ALA A 659 -22.88 -3.67 0.40
CA ALA A 659 -21.62 -3.28 -0.24
C ALA A 659 -21.79 -2.56 -1.61
N LYS A 660 -22.93 -2.73 -2.29
CA LYS A 660 -23.31 -1.98 -3.51
C LYS A 660 -23.80 -0.55 -3.27
N ASP A 661 -24.19 -0.20 -2.05
CA ASP A 661 -24.75 1.12 -1.75
C ASP A 661 -23.66 2.19 -1.81
N LYS A 662 -23.99 3.32 -2.45
CA LYS A 662 -23.06 4.44 -2.64
C LYS A 662 -23.40 5.58 -1.71
N PHE A 663 -22.39 6.11 -1.05
CA PHE A 663 -22.51 7.19 -0.09
C PHE A 663 -21.41 8.24 -0.30
N VAL A 664 -21.70 9.45 0.17
CA VAL A 664 -20.81 10.60 0.21
C VAL A 664 -20.84 11.15 1.61
N ILE A 665 -19.73 11.07 2.34
CA ILE A 665 -19.52 11.78 3.60
C ILE A 665 -18.91 13.14 3.30
N SER A 666 -19.45 14.19 3.91
CA SER A 666 -18.85 15.52 3.93
C SER A 666 -18.78 16.00 5.36
N ALA A 667 -17.59 16.32 5.83
CA ALA A 667 -17.33 16.85 7.16
C ALA A 667 -17.19 18.35 7.13
N TYR A 668 -17.89 19.05 8.01
CA TYR A 668 -17.84 20.50 8.15
C TYR A 668 -17.51 20.87 9.59
N ASP A 669 -16.78 21.95 9.82
CA ASP A 669 -16.67 22.52 11.17
C ASP A 669 -17.93 23.32 11.56
N ALA A 670 -17.89 23.91 12.75
CA ALA A 670 -19.00 24.70 13.30
C ALA A 670 -19.29 25.99 12.51
N ASP A 671 -18.31 26.50 11.78
CA ASP A 671 -18.42 27.70 10.94
C ASP A 671 -18.88 27.35 9.50
N GLY A 672 -19.01 26.06 9.19
CA GLY A 672 -19.47 25.54 7.91
C GLY A 672 -18.36 25.36 6.86
N MET A 673 -17.09 25.45 7.26
CA MET A 673 -15.95 25.13 6.40
C MET A 673 -15.87 23.61 6.18
N LEU A 674 -15.69 23.19 4.93
CA LEU A 674 -15.52 21.78 4.58
C LEU A 674 -14.14 21.31 5.06
N LEU A 675 -14.13 20.38 6.01
CA LEU A 675 -12.93 19.75 6.58
C LEU A 675 -12.45 18.55 5.76
N GLY A 676 -13.38 17.85 5.13
CA GLY A 676 -13.06 16.65 4.35
C GLY A 676 -14.29 16.14 3.63
N LYS A 677 -14.09 15.50 2.48
CA LYS A 677 -15.16 14.85 1.72
C LYS A 677 -14.66 13.50 1.21
N HIS A 678 -15.50 12.49 1.35
CA HIS A 678 -15.16 11.13 0.98
C HIS A 678 -16.36 10.40 0.39
N ASP A 679 -16.18 9.80 -0.79
CA ASP A 679 -17.22 9.01 -1.46
C ASP A 679 -16.86 7.54 -1.31
N PHE A 680 -17.81 6.69 -0.90
CA PHE A 680 -17.55 5.27 -0.64
C PHE A 680 -18.69 4.36 -1.05
N ASN A 681 -18.35 3.08 -1.13
CA ASN A 681 -19.25 1.98 -1.36
C ASN A 681 -19.31 1.10 -0.11
N GLY A 682 -20.52 0.72 0.27
CA GLY A 682 -20.74 -0.31 1.28
C GLY A 682 -20.95 0.17 2.71
N THR A 683 -20.73 -0.77 3.64
CA THR A 683 -21.11 -0.62 5.04
C THR A 683 -20.22 0.35 5.77
N ASN A 684 -18.95 0.45 5.41
CA ASN A 684 -18.01 1.32 6.11
C ASN A 684 -17.05 1.98 5.15
N THR A 685 -16.46 3.04 5.68
CA THR A 685 -15.28 3.66 5.12
C THR A 685 -14.57 4.38 6.24
N SER A 686 -13.38 4.88 5.98
CA SER A 686 -12.70 5.80 6.88
C SER A 686 -12.62 7.19 6.26
N ILE A 687 -12.75 8.22 7.09
CA ILE A 687 -12.46 9.61 6.71
C ILE A 687 -11.59 10.23 7.78
N TYR A 688 -10.49 10.84 7.38
CA TYR A 688 -9.68 11.63 8.30
C TYR A 688 -10.31 12.99 8.55
N LEU A 689 -10.30 13.43 9.80
CA LEU A 689 -10.76 14.74 10.24
C LEU A 689 -9.58 15.50 10.88
N PRO A 690 -9.19 16.67 10.33
CA PRO A 690 -8.08 17.47 10.84
C PRO A 690 -8.39 18.02 12.23
N LYS A 691 -7.39 18.66 12.85
CA LYS A 691 -7.55 19.19 14.21
C LYS A 691 -8.73 20.15 14.26
N SER A 692 -9.73 19.78 15.02
CA SER A 692 -10.85 20.66 15.32
C SER A 692 -11.29 20.44 16.75
N ASN A 693 -11.61 21.54 17.41
CA ASN A 693 -12.16 21.54 18.75
C ASN A 693 -13.62 22.02 18.64
N GLY A 694 -14.57 21.23 19.11
CA GLY A 694 -15.98 21.60 19.10
C GLY A 694 -16.83 20.72 18.19
N MET A 695 -17.84 21.31 17.54
CA MET A 695 -18.81 20.55 16.76
C MET A 695 -18.39 20.46 15.28
N ILE A 696 -18.21 19.24 14.79
CA ILE A 696 -18.21 18.90 13.37
C ILE A 696 -19.63 18.48 12.97
N ILE A 697 -20.03 18.81 11.74
CA ILE A 697 -21.22 18.27 11.10
C ILE A 697 -20.76 17.31 9.99
N LEU A 698 -21.04 16.02 10.15
CA LEU A 698 -20.89 15.05 9.06
C LEU A 698 -22.21 14.95 8.31
N LYS A 699 -22.17 14.99 6.99
CA LYS A 699 -23.33 14.73 6.13
C LYS A 699 -23.05 13.51 5.30
N VAL A 700 -23.83 12.45 5.49
CA VAL A 700 -23.75 11.22 4.69
C VAL A 700 -24.94 11.17 3.74
N ASN A 701 -24.64 11.23 2.45
CA ASN A 701 -25.64 11.25 1.39
C ASN A 701 -25.45 10.05 0.47
N GLY A 702 -26.50 9.28 0.27
CA GLY A 702 -26.61 8.19 -0.70
C GLY A 702 -28.02 8.16 -1.29
N LYS A 703 -28.26 7.24 -2.22
CA LYS A 703 -29.54 7.12 -2.95
C LYS A 703 -30.76 7.05 -2.00
N ASN A 704 -30.61 6.38 -0.85
CA ASN A 704 -31.66 6.18 0.16
C ASN A 704 -31.23 6.61 1.58
N LEU A 705 -30.20 7.45 1.69
CA LEU A 705 -29.66 7.91 2.95
C LEU A 705 -29.34 9.39 2.85
N LYS A 706 -29.92 10.23 3.71
CA LYS A 706 -29.55 11.64 3.85
C LYS A 706 -29.47 11.94 5.34
N GLU A 707 -28.36 11.54 5.92
CA GLU A 707 -28.15 11.71 7.34
C GLU A 707 -27.14 12.82 7.61
N SER A 708 -27.38 13.53 8.70
CA SER A 708 -26.46 14.50 9.26
C SER A 708 -26.18 14.10 10.68
N LEU A 709 -24.89 14.04 11.00
CA LEU A 709 -24.40 13.75 12.32
C LEU A 709 -23.78 15.03 12.86
N LYS A 710 -24.22 15.45 14.03
CA LYS A 710 -23.48 16.42 14.82
C LYS A 710 -22.51 15.64 15.67
N VAL A 711 -21.23 15.90 15.47
CA VAL A 711 -20.13 15.18 16.11
C VAL A 711 -19.38 16.19 16.94
N VAL A 712 -19.45 16.06 18.26
CA VAL A 712 -18.60 16.86 19.14
C VAL A 712 -17.27 16.15 19.21
N VAL A 713 -16.21 16.83 18.77
CA VAL A 713 -14.84 16.33 18.74
C VAL A 713 -13.94 17.19 19.61
N LYS A 714 -12.89 16.59 20.14
CA LYS A 714 -11.98 17.24 21.09
C LYS A 714 -10.54 16.83 20.87
#